data_AF-A0A4Q4VSH5-F1
#
_entry.id   AF-A0A4Q4VSH5-F1
#
_cell.length_a   1.000
_cell.length_b   1.000
_cell.length_c   1.000
_cell.angle_alpha   90.00
_cell.angle_beta   90.00
_cell.angle_gamma   90.00
#
_symmetry.space_group_name_H-M   'P 1'
#
loop_
_entity.id
_entity.type
_entity.pdbx_description
1 polymer ?
#
loop_
_entity_poly.entity_id
_entity_poly.type
_entity_poly.pdbx_seq_one_letter_code
_entity_poly.pdbx_strand_id
1 'polypeptide(L)'
;MESKLLQHETLHVDALRLLSQLAPSTFIDALALAAIGFAFSAYLLRGYAWEKPDPHQHLWFERPQAADVEGSSGKGKDIIIFWGSQSGTAEGFANRLAQELPRRFHLEAMAVDLSDYDPDTIALLPRTKIAIFILATYGEGDPSDNACSFCDWLAQIKENALSSLRYAAFGLGNSDYQHYNRVVDRVTAGLERCGAESLTPVGKADASRGTTEEDFLSWKESLCDIFRERLGFAESSGGLEARRELAFKVLEDVSLDLSDLQAGHPAHVLDSGRSGSSFQIKPLKIKRSRELFTSSSRNCLHIEFDLTSAPELTYKTGDHLAIWPINPNQEVDHLLTILGLSEKRATPILISALDPAIKVKIPSPTSIDALFRYYLEVGAPVSRDTVHGLASFAPSPAAKKFLLSISRDRDTFADFLSRTHATVGRLLEMASKAAGESSTWQGLPLSYLVEVLPRTQPRYYSISSSSITSPRAPSITVLVANTELAGSNTPAVSIPGLTTSYLLSLSNSLCSTGMPRNREKLTYALAGPSETLEGGLVQAHVRRSKFKLPALSSCPLIMVAAGTGLAPFRAFIIERARLRSIGKPVGKMLLIFGCRRPDEDYIYREELEQAAQSLEGRLRIVSAFSRMDGTPKIYVQDREKVNLQRPKVAELEAKTDID
;
A
#
# COMPACT_ATOMS: atom_id res chain seq x y z
N MET A 1 -45.04 -33.81 48.11
CA MET A 1 -44.86 -32.46 47.52
C MET A 1 -44.38 -31.43 48.53
N GLU A 2 -44.60 -31.63 49.84
CA GLU A 2 -44.14 -30.72 50.90
C GLU A 2 -42.63 -30.73 51.19
N SER A 3 -41.89 -31.83 50.93
CA SER A 3 -40.45 -31.87 51.25
C SER A 3 -39.55 -31.08 50.27
N LYS A 4 -40.05 -30.76 49.06
CA LYS A 4 -39.31 -29.93 48.08
C LYS A 4 -39.53 -28.43 48.29
N LEU A 5 -40.64 -28.03 48.92
CA LEU A 5 -40.89 -26.64 49.30
C LEU A 5 -40.03 -26.22 50.51
N LEU A 6 -39.89 -27.10 51.51
CA LEU A 6 -39.04 -26.85 52.68
C LEU A 6 -37.54 -26.70 52.33
N GLN A 7 -37.03 -27.46 51.35
CA GLN A 7 -35.64 -27.32 50.90
C GLN A 7 -35.35 -25.98 50.19
N HIS A 8 -36.33 -25.44 49.45
CA HIS A 8 -36.17 -24.16 48.74
C HIS A 8 -36.23 -22.95 49.69
N GLU A 9 -37.05 -23.03 50.76
CA GLU A 9 -37.06 -22.00 51.80
C GLU A 9 -35.77 -22.00 52.63
N THR A 10 -35.22 -23.16 52.98
CA THR A 10 -33.95 -23.24 53.73
C THR A 10 -32.75 -22.69 52.96
N LEU A 11 -32.67 -22.94 51.64
CA LEU A 11 -31.59 -22.40 50.79
C LEU A 11 -31.65 -20.88 50.66
N HIS A 12 -32.85 -20.30 50.61
CA HIS A 12 -33.03 -18.84 50.56
C HIS A 12 -32.63 -18.16 51.88
N VAL A 13 -32.94 -18.80 53.01
CA VAL A 13 -32.58 -18.30 54.35
C VAL A 13 -31.07 -18.40 54.61
N ASP A 14 -30.41 -19.46 54.12
CA ASP A 14 -28.95 -19.60 54.26
C ASP A 14 -28.18 -18.65 53.34
N ALA A 15 -28.66 -18.38 52.12
CA ALA A 15 -28.08 -17.36 51.25
C ALA A 15 -28.23 -15.94 51.81
N LEU A 16 -29.39 -15.62 52.41
CA LEU A 16 -29.62 -14.35 53.09
C LEU A 16 -28.77 -14.20 54.36
N ARG A 17 -28.52 -15.30 55.09
CA ARG A 17 -27.57 -15.31 56.22
C ARG A 17 -26.12 -15.08 55.77
N LEU A 18 -25.68 -15.73 54.69
CA LEU A 18 -24.36 -15.51 54.10
C LEU A 18 -24.17 -14.06 53.61
N LEU A 19 -25.20 -13.47 53.01
CA LEU A 19 -25.22 -12.05 52.61
C LEU A 19 -25.20 -11.10 53.83
N SER A 20 -25.85 -11.47 54.94
CA SER A 20 -25.82 -10.68 56.17
C SER A 20 -24.45 -10.72 56.88
N GLN A 21 -23.65 -11.77 56.65
CA GLN A 21 -22.26 -11.86 57.13
C GLN A 21 -21.27 -11.09 56.24
N LEU A 22 -21.67 -10.71 55.02
CA LEU A 22 -20.94 -9.84 54.11
C LEU A 22 -21.25 -8.35 54.33
N ALA A 23 -22.06 -8.02 55.33
CA ALA A 23 -22.33 -6.63 55.69
C ALA A 23 -21.02 -5.97 56.16
N PRO A 24 -20.57 -4.88 55.51
CA PRO A 24 -19.28 -4.27 55.82
C PRO A 24 -19.27 -3.77 57.28
N SER A 25 -18.31 -4.27 58.06
CA SER A 25 -18.15 -3.89 59.47
C SER A 25 -17.47 -2.53 59.64
N THR A 26 -16.73 -2.11 58.62
CA THR A 26 -16.01 -0.83 58.58
C THR A 26 -16.28 -0.07 57.28
N PHE A 27 -16.02 1.25 57.30
CA PHE A 27 -16.12 2.10 56.11
C PHE A 27 -15.18 1.63 54.98
N ILE A 28 -14.04 1.04 55.33
CA ILE A 28 -13.07 0.50 54.37
C ILE A 28 -13.63 -0.75 53.67
N ASP A 29 -14.29 -1.64 54.41
CA ASP A 29 -14.95 -2.83 53.84
C ASP A 29 -16.07 -2.43 52.87
N ALA A 30 -16.82 -1.38 53.21
CA ALA A 30 -17.86 -0.84 52.35
C ALA A 30 -17.27 -0.27 51.05
N LEU A 31 -16.13 0.43 51.13
CA LEU A 31 -15.43 0.98 49.98
C LEU A 31 -14.85 -0.13 49.08
N ALA A 32 -14.31 -1.20 49.68
CA ALA A 32 -13.77 -2.35 48.97
C ALA A 32 -14.87 -3.14 48.25
N LEU A 33 -16.02 -3.38 48.92
CA LEU A 33 -17.19 -4.01 48.31
C LEU A 33 -17.78 -3.14 47.20
N ALA A 34 -17.81 -1.82 47.36
CA ALA A 34 -18.23 -0.91 46.29
C ALA A 34 -17.27 -0.93 45.09
N ALA A 35 -15.95 -1.00 45.32
CA ALA A 35 -14.95 -1.09 44.26
C ALA A 35 -15.03 -2.43 43.50
N ILE A 36 -15.22 -3.54 44.21
CA ILE A 36 -15.44 -4.86 43.61
C ILE A 36 -16.76 -4.87 42.82
N GLY A 37 -17.83 -4.32 43.40
CA GLY A 37 -19.12 -4.17 42.73
C GLY A 37 -19.02 -3.31 41.46
N PHE A 38 -18.24 -2.23 41.50
CA PHE A 38 -18.00 -1.37 40.33
C PHE A 38 -17.17 -2.09 39.26
N ALA A 39 -16.10 -2.80 39.64
CA ALA A 39 -15.28 -3.57 38.72
C ALA A 39 -16.07 -4.72 38.07
N PHE A 40 -16.89 -5.42 38.85
CA PHE A 40 -17.75 -6.50 38.38
C PHE A 40 -18.86 -5.96 37.46
N SER A 41 -19.47 -4.83 37.82
CA SER A 41 -20.45 -4.15 36.98
C SER A 41 -19.83 -3.62 35.69
N ALA A 42 -18.63 -3.05 35.74
CA ALA A 42 -17.90 -2.59 34.57
C ALA A 42 -17.50 -3.74 33.64
N TYR A 43 -17.17 -4.92 34.19
CA TYR A 43 -16.90 -6.14 33.44
C TYR A 43 -18.17 -6.73 32.80
N LEU A 44 -19.28 -6.80 33.54
CA LEU A 44 -20.56 -7.30 33.01
C LEU A 44 -21.21 -6.34 31.98
N LEU A 45 -20.96 -5.03 32.12
CA LEU A 45 -21.42 -4.00 31.17
C LEU A 45 -20.43 -3.77 30.02
N ARG A 46 -19.31 -4.49 29.99
CA ARG A 46 -18.34 -4.46 28.89
C ARG A 46 -19.00 -5.03 27.63
N GLY A 47 -19.08 -4.22 26.57
CA GLY A 47 -19.83 -4.52 25.34
C GLY A 47 -21.26 -3.97 25.31
N TYR A 48 -21.86 -3.60 26.46
CA TYR A 48 -23.23 -3.07 26.54
C TYR A 48 -23.29 -1.57 26.87
N ALA A 49 -22.36 -1.04 27.67
CA ALA A 49 -22.28 0.39 28.02
C ALA A 49 -21.05 1.10 27.41
N TRP A 50 -19.95 0.38 27.23
CA TRP A 50 -18.68 0.84 26.64
C TRP A 50 -17.97 -0.35 25.98
N GLU A 51 -17.14 -0.10 24.96
CA GLU A 51 -16.75 -1.10 23.95
C GLU A 51 -17.95 -1.69 23.18
N LYS A 52 -19.02 -0.91 22.97
CA LYS A 52 -19.98 -1.28 21.91
C LYS A 52 -19.18 -1.36 20.60
N PRO A 53 -19.33 -2.42 19.80
CA PRO A 53 -18.95 -2.34 18.40
C PRO A 53 -19.57 -1.05 17.86
N ASP A 54 -18.82 -0.28 17.06
CA ASP A 54 -19.27 1.01 16.55
C ASP A 54 -20.75 0.88 16.14
N PRO A 55 -21.68 1.67 16.68
CA PRO A 55 -23.07 1.60 16.25
C PRO A 55 -23.22 1.84 14.74
N HIS A 56 -22.18 2.34 14.07
CA HIS A 56 -22.03 2.46 12.62
C HIS A 56 -21.18 1.34 12.00
N GLN A 57 -20.80 0.28 12.71
CA GLN A 57 -20.07 -0.86 12.15
C GLN A 57 -20.87 -1.53 11.02
N HIS A 58 -22.20 -1.54 11.10
CA HIS A 58 -23.06 -1.97 9.98
C HIS A 58 -23.16 -0.93 8.85
N LEU A 59 -22.94 0.36 9.13
CA LEU A 59 -22.82 1.43 8.13
C LEU A 59 -21.43 1.43 7.45
N TRP A 60 -20.43 0.72 8.02
CA TRP A 60 -19.18 0.39 7.31
C TRP A 60 -19.40 -0.68 6.24
N PHE A 61 -20.52 -1.41 6.33
CA PHE A 61 -20.90 -2.52 5.43
C PHE A 61 -22.29 -2.32 4.82
N GLU A 62 -22.75 -1.07 4.66
CA GLU A 62 -23.94 -0.81 3.84
C GLU A 62 -23.55 -1.02 2.37
N ARG A 63 -23.83 -2.22 1.90
CA ARG A 63 -23.57 -2.67 0.53
C ARG A 63 -24.47 -1.89 -0.43
N PRO A 64 -23.97 -1.36 -1.55
CA PRO A 64 -24.78 -0.67 -2.56
C PRO A 64 -25.99 -1.48 -3.05
N GLN A 65 -25.90 -2.81 -2.96
CA GLN A 65 -26.92 -3.76 -3.40
C GLN A 65 -28.12 -3.88 -2.45
N ALA A 66 -28.08 -3.29 -1.24
CA ALA A 66 -29.28 -3.19 -0.41
C ALA A 66 -30.32 -2.21 -1.02
N ALA A 67 -29.89 -1.31 -1.91
CA ALA A 67 -30.77 -0.39 -2.65
C ALA A 67 -31.12 -0.92 -4.06
N ASP A 68 -30.26 -1.71 -4.69
CA ASP A 68 -30.47 -2.29 -6.04
C ASP A 68 -30.53 -3.81 -6.02
N VAL A 69 -31.59 -4.35 -5.40
CA VAL A 69 -31.88 -5.80 -5.39
C VAL A 69 -32.14 -6.35 -6.81
N GLU A 70 -32.19 -5.52 -7.85
CA GLU A 70 -32.34 -5.97 -9.25
C GLU A 70 -31.26 -5.48 -10.26
N GLY A 71 -30.14 -4.88 -9.82
CA GLY A 71 -29.40 -3.95 -10.68
C GLY A 71 -27.93 -4.18 -11.09
N SER A 72 -27.16 -5.23 -10.73
CA SER A 72 -25.78 -5.39 -11.28
C SER A 72 -25.16 -6.79 -11.18
N SER A 73 -25.98 -7.84 -11.08
CA SER A 73 -25.53 -9.22 -10.85
C SER A 73 -24.86 -9.87 -12.08
N GLY A 74 -23.72 -9.37 -12.58
CA GLY A 74 -22.91 -10.02 -13.63
C GLY A 74 -23.70 -10.56 -14.84
N LYS A 75 -24.87 -9.98 -15.16
CA LYS A 75 -25.74 -10.47 -16.22
C LYS A 75 -25.02 -10.24 -17.55
N GLY A 76 -24.83 -11.32 -18.31
CA GLY A 76 -24.11 -11.28 -19.59
C GLY A 76 -22.58 -11.34 -19.52
N LYS A 77 -21.95 -11.41 -18.34
CA LYS A 77 -20.49 -11.60 -18.21
C LYS A 77 -20.13 -13.08 -18.07
N ASP A 78 -19.23 -13.59 -18.89
CA ASP A 78 -18.72 -14.96 -18.86
C ASP A 78 -17.64 -15.16 -17.78
N ILE A 79 -16.83 -14.11 -17.54
CA ILE A 79 -15.67 -14.15 -16.65
C ILE A 79 -15.74 -13.04 -15.62
N ILE A 80 -15.49 -13.39 -14.35
CA ILE A 80 -15.43 -12.44 -13.25
C ILE A 80 -14.06 -12.51 -12.61
N ILE A 81 -13.35 -11.39 -12.61
CA ILE A 81 -11.96 -11.29 -12.14
C ILE A 81 -11.95 -10.52 -10.82
N PHE A 82 -11.90 -11.26 -9.73
CA PHE A 82 -11.78 -10.75 -8.37
C PHE A 82 -10.35 -10.37 -8.06
N TRP A 83 -10.14 -9.22 -7.41
CA TRP A 83 -8.81 -8.78 -7.02
C TRP A 83 -8.71 -8.32 -5.56
N GLY A 84 -7.58 -8.64 -4.95
CA GLY A 84 -7.17 -8.18 -3.62
C GLY A 84 -5.85 -7.43 -3.72
N SER A 85 -5.87 -6.12 -3.46
CA SER A 85 -4.73 -5.23 -3.76
C SER A 85 -4.55 -4.16 -2.69
N GLN A 86 -3.32 -3.98 -2.21
CA GLN A 86 -2.97 -2.86 -1.32
C GLN A 86 -2.39 -1.67 -2.09
N SER A 87 -1.53 -1.93 -3.08
CA SER A 87 -0.78 -0.92 -3.84
C SER A 87 -1.29 -0.70 -5.27
N GLY A 88 -2.39 -1.37 -5.66
CA GLY A 88 -2.98 -1.27 -7.00
C GLY A 88 -2.44 -2.26 -8.05
N THR A 89 -1.40 -3.05 -7.75
CA THR A 89 -0.81 -3.96 -8.75
C THR A 89 -1.76 -5.08 -9.19
N ALA A 90 -2.37 -5.79 -8.23
CA ALA A 90 -3.34 -6.85 -8.53
C ALA A 90 -4.58 -6.31 -9.25
N GLU A 91 -5.04 -5.13 -8.85
CA GLU A 91 -6.12 -4.40 -9.53
C GLU A 91 -5.76 -4.11 -11.00
N GLY A 92 -4.55 -3.60 -11.26
CA GLY A 92 -4.09 -3.31 -12.61
C GLY A 92 -4.10 -4.56 -13.49
N PHE A 93 -3.63 -5.69 -12.96
CA PHE A 93 -3.63 -6.97 -13.68
C PHE A 93 -5.04 -7.47 -13.98
N ALA A 94 -5.96 -7.35 -13.02
CA ALA A 94 -7.35 -7.73 -13.20
C ALA A 94 -8.04 -6.90 -14.29
N ASN A 95 -7.87 -5.58 -14.27
CA ASN A 95 -8.45 -4.69 -15.28
C ASN A 95 -7.90 -4.97 -16.68
N ARG A 96 -6.58 -5.21 -16.81
CA ARG A 96 -5.99 -5.57 -18.11
C ARG A 96 -6.57 -6.87 -18.65
N LEU A 97 -6.72 -7.88 -17.81
CA LEU A 97 -7.31 -9.14 -18.21
C LEU A 97 -8.79 -8.99 -18.60
N ALA A 98 -9.56 -8.17 -17.87
CA ALA A 98 -10.96 -7.88 -18.18
C ALA A 98 -11.13 -7.18 -19.55
N GLN A 99 -10.12 -6.42 -20.00
CA GLN A 99 -10.13 -5.75 -21.30
C GLN A 99 -9.63 -6.65 -22.44
N GLU A 100 -8.72 -7.57 -22.15
CA GLU A 100 -8.10 -8.43 -23.17
C GLU A 100 -9.01 -9.61 -23.56
N LEU A 101 -9.62 -10.28 -22.57
CA LEU A 101 -10.39 -11.51 -22.80
C LEU A 101 -11.60 -11.35 -23.74
N PRO A 102 -12.41 -10.26 -23.67
CA PRO A 102 -13.50 -10.03 -24.64
C PRO A 102 -13.00 -9.91 -26.09
N ARG A 103 -11.80 -9.36 -26.29
CA ARG A 103 -11.23 -9.16 -27.62
C ARG A 103 -10.64 -10.44 -28.19
N ARG A 104 -9.91 -11.16 -27.34
CA ARG A 104 -9.15 -12.34 -27.74
C ARG A 104 -10.06 -13.55 -27.93
N PHE A 105 -11.09 -13.70 -27.09
CA PHE A 105 -11.93 -14.91 -27.05
C PHE A 105 -13.43 -14.64 -27.15
N HIS A 106 -13.87 -13.39 -27.33
CA HIS A 106 -15.29 -13.01 -27.28
C HIS A 106 -15.99 -13.39 -25.97
N LEU A 107 -15.22 -13.40 -24.87
CA LEU A 107 -15.70 -13.70 -23.52
C LEU A 107 -15.88 -12.40 -22.75
N GLU A 108 -17.12 -12.07 -22.42
CA GLU A 108 -17.43 -10.88 -21.67
C GLU A 108 -16.85 -10.97 -20.26
N ALA A 109 -15.93 -10.07 -19.91
CA ALA A 109 -15.20 -10.11 -18.65
C ALA A 109 -15.42 -8.83 -17.85
N MET A 110 -15.32 -8.93 -16.52
CA MET A 110 -15.31 -7.77 -15.64
C MET A 110 -14.32 -7.96 -14.48
N ALA A 111 -13.65 -6.88 -14.07
CA ALA A 111 -12.78 -6.86 -12.90
C ALA A 111 -13.52 -6.23 -11.71
N VAL A 112 -13.45 -6.88 -10.55
CA VAL A 112 -14.23 -6.50 -9.36
C VAL A 112 -13.38 -6.52 -8.10
N ASP A 113 -13.53 -5.49 -7.27
CA ASP A 113 -12.96 -5.48 -5.93
C ASP A 113 -13.67 -6.53 -5.08
N LEU A 114 -12.90 -7.35 -4.35
CA LEU A 114 -13.47 -8.33 -3.43
C LEU A 114 -14.31 -7.70 -2.31
N SER A 115 -14.07 -6.44 -1.94
CA SER A 115 -14.89 -5.77 -0.92
C SER A 115 -16.22 -5.23 -1.46
N ASP A 116 -16.40 -5.14 -2.77
CA ASP A 116 -17.61 -4.56 -3.38
C ASP A 116 -18.79 -5.55 -3.41
N TYR A 117 -18.54 -6.84 -3.15
CA TYR A 117 -19.52 -7.90 -3.27
C TYR A 117 -19.61 -8.73 -1.99
N ASP A 118 -20.81 -9.22 -1.70
CA ASP A 118 -20.98 -10.23 -0.67
C ASP A 118 -20.32 -11.54 -1.12
N PRO A 119 -19.36 -12.10 -0.36
CA PRO A 119 -18.71 -13.36 -0.73
C PRO A 119 -19.69 -14.51 -1.00
N ASP A 120 -20.86 -14.53 -0.34
CA ASP A 120 -21.91 -15.52 -0.60
C ASP A 120 -22.39 -15.53 -2.06
N THR A 121 -22.30 -14.40 -2.78
CA THR A 121 -22.64 -14.35 -4.21
C THR A 121 -21.69 -15.15 -5.10
N ILE A 122 -20.45 -15.38 -4.65
CA ILE A 122 -19.46 -16.21 -5.37
C ILE A 122 -19.93 -17.66 -5.41
N ALA A 123 -20.57 -18.15 -4.34
CA ALA A 123 -21.14 -19.49 -4.28
C ALA A 123 -22.33 -19.68 -5.25
N LEU A 124 -22.97 -18.58 -5.66
CA LEU A 124 -24.10 -18.61 -6.59
C LEU A 124 -23.66 -18.62 -8.06
N LEU A 125 -22.36 -18.54 -8.36
CA LEU A 125 -21.88 -18.53 -9.73
C LEU A 125 -22.18 -19.87 -10.43
N PRO A 126 -22.91 -19.85 -11.57
CA PRO A 126 -23.20 -21.05 -12.32
C PRO A 126 -21.91 -21.61 -12.94
N ARG A 127 -21.88 -22.92 -13.16
CA ARG A 127 -20.73 -23.61 -13.74
C ARG A 127 -20.33 -23.08 -15.12
N THR A 128 -21.23 -22.43 -15.85
CA THR A 128 -20.92 -21.80 -17.15
C THR A 128 -19.96 -20.62 -17.04
N LYS A 129 -19.91 -19.93 -15.89
CA LYS A 129 -19.00 -18.80 -15.66
C LYS A 129 -17.63 -19.27 -15.17
N ILE A 130 -16.64 -18.38 -15.27
CA ILE A 130 -15.28 -18.59 -14.77
C ILE A 130 -14.94 -17.47 -13.78
N ALA A 131 -14.44 -17.82 -12.61
CA ALA A 131 -13.89 -16.87 -11.65
C ALA A 131 -12.36 -16.82 -11.75
N ILE A 132 -11.78 -15.63 -11.68
CA ILE A 132 -10.33 -15.46 -11.65
C ILE A 132 -9.97 -14.65 -10.40
N PHE A 133 -9.02 -15.13 -9.61
CA PHE A 133 -8.58 -14.46 -8.38
C PHE A 133 -7.16 -13.94 -8.54
N ILE A 134 -6.97 -12.63 -8.43
CA ILE A 134 -5.65 -11.98 -8.45
C ILE A 134 -5.38 -11.34 -7.10
N LEU A 135 -4.49 -11.94 -6.30
CA LEU A 135 -4.40 -11.67 -4.87
C LEU A 135 -2.98 -11.30 -4.43
N ALA A 136 -2.82 -10.12 -3.82
CA ALA A 136 -1.58 -9.73 -3.17
C ALA A 136 -1.47 -10.29 -1.75
N THR A 137 -0.26 -10.68 -1.36
CA THR A 137 0.10 -11.03 0.03
C THR A 137 0.75 -9.83 0.73
N TYR A 138 0.35 -9.54 1.96
CA TYR A 138 0.85 -8.41 2.75
C TYR A 138 1.27 -8.82 4.17
N GLY A 139 2.08 -7.99 4.82
CA GLY A 139 2.50 -8.20 6.21
C GLY A 139 3.06 -9.61 6.47
N GLU A 140 2.51 -10.29 7.48
CA GLU A 140 2.90 -11.65 7.91
C GLU A 140 2.14 -12.75 7.15
N GLY A 141 1.94 -12.56 5.84
CA GLY A 141 1.13 -13.45 5.02
C GLY A 141 -0.38 -13.22 5.17
N ASP A 142 -0.75 -12.00 5.53
CA ASP A 142 -2.13 -11.50 5.62
C ASP A 142 -2.65 -11.09 4.23
N PRO A 143 -3.97 -11.17 3.98
CA PRO A 143 -4.60 -10.60 2.80
C PRO A 143 -4.49 -9.06 2.78
N SER A 144 -4.68 -8.46 1.60
CA SER A 144 -4.92 -7.03 1.48
C SER A 144 -6.21 -6.63 2.21
N ASP A 145 -6.30 -5.36 2.61
CA ASP A 145 -7.43 -4.86 3.41
C ASP A 145 -8.79 -5.17 2.74
N ASN A 146 -8.87 -5.06 1.40
CA ASN A 146 -10.07 -5.32 0.61
C ASN A 146 -10.39 -6.82 0.37
N ALA A 147 -9.49 -7.73 0.75
CA ALA A 147 -9.68 -9.18 0.59
C ALA A 147 -9.89 -9.92 1.92
N CYS A 148 -9.79 -9.23 3.07
CA CYS A 148 -9.95 -9.80 4.41
C CYS A 148 -11.29 -10.53 4.57
N SER A 149 -12.41 -9.86 4.32
CA SER A 149 -13.76 -10.42 4.51
C SER A 149 -14.00 -11.67 3.67
N PHE A 150 -13.49 -11.70 2.44
CA PHE A 150 -13.56 -12.87 1.57
C PHE A 150 -12.74 -14.05 2.13
N CYS A 151 -11.53 -13.80 2.62
CA CYS A 151 -10.69 -14.85 3.21
C CYS A 151 -11.33 -15.42 4.48
N ASP A 152 -11.92 -14.57 5.33
CA ASP A 152 -12.62 -14.98 6.55
C ASP A 152 -13.87 -15.82 6.23
N TRP A 153 -14.66 -15.39 5.24
CA TRP A 153 -15.81 -16.15 4.75
C TRP A 153 -15.39 -17.52 4.20
N LEU A 154 -14.35 -17.57 3.36
CA LEU A 154 -13.87 -18.80 2.74
C LEU A 154 -13.33 -19.79 3.79
N ALA A 155 -12.82 -19.29 4.92
CA ALA A 155 -12.40 -20.14 6.03
C ALA A 155 -13.60 -20.85 6.70
N GLN A 156 -14.76 -20.17 6.77
CA GLN A 156 -15.95 -20.62 7.50
C GLN A 156 -16.97 -21.41 6.66
N ILE A 157 -16.94 -21.28 5.33
CA ILE A 157 -17.91 -21.93 4.46
C ILE A 157 -17.80 -23.47 4.50
N LYS A 158 -18.95 -24.14 4.33
CA LYS A 158 -19.08 -25.60 4.35
C LYS A 158 -18.36 -26.25 3.17
N GLU A 159 -17.89 -27.47 3.39
CA GLU A 159 -17.36 -28.33 2.32
C GLU A 159 -18.40 -28.51 1.20
N ASN A 160 -17.92 -28.61 -0.04
CA ASN A 160 -18.72 -28.74 -1.27
C ASN A 160 -19.68 -27.58 -1.60
N ALA A 161 -19.66 -26.47 -0.85
CA ALA A 161 -20.53 -25.32 -1.13
C ALA A 161 -20.21 -24.60 -2.45
N LEU A 162 -19.03 -24.84 -3.04
CA LEU A 162 -18.54 -24.20 -4.27
C LEU A 162 -18.39 -25.19 -5.43
N SER A 163 -19.13 -26.30 -5.44
CA SER A 163 -19.00 -27.36 -6.45
C SER A 163 -19.27 -26.94 -7.90
N SER A 164 -19.99 -25.83 -8.10
CA SER A 164 -20.22 -25.25 -9.44
C SER A 164 -19.10 -24.32 -9.89
N LEU A 165 -18.24 -23.85 -8.98
CA LEU A 165 -17.26 -22.82 -9.26
C LEU A 165 -16.07 -23.39 -10.03
N ARG A 166 -15.79 -22.83 -11.21
CA ARG A 166 -14.53 -23.06 -11.94
C ARG A 166 -13.66 -21.82 -11.80
N TYR A 167 -12.38 -21.99 -11.47
CA TYR A 167 -11.53 -20.84 -11.22
C TYR A 167 -10.09 -20.95 -11.73
N ALA A 168 -9.44 -19.80 -11.87
CA ALA A 168 -8.00 -19.64 -11.99
C ALA A 168 -7.50 -18.65 -10.93
N ALA A 169 -6.23 -18.77 -10.51
CA ALA A 169 -5.69 -17.88 -9.49
C ALA A 169 -4.25 -17.45 -9.79
N PHE A 170 -3.94 -16.20 -9.46
CA PHE A 170 -2.64 -15.59 -9.56
C PHE A 170 -2.29 -14.83 -8.28
N GLY A 171 -1.17 -15.18 -7.66
CA GLY A 171 -0.67 -14.52 -6.47
C GLY A 171 0.40 -13.49 -6.78
N LEU A 172 0.40 -12.38 -6.03
CA LEU A 172 1.50 -11.42 -5.99
C LEU A 172 2.18 -11.51 -4.62
N GLY A 173 3.46 -11.88 -4.61
CA GLY A 173 4.25 -12.03 -3.41
C GLY A 173 5.69 -11.55 -3.59
N ASN A 174 6.48 -11.72 -2.54
CA ASN A 174 7.89 -11.40 -2.52
C ASN A 174 8.62 -12.49 -1.71
N SER A 175 9.58 -13.19 -2.33
CA SER A 175 10.29 -14.32 -1.72
C SER A 175 11.28 -13.93 -0.63
N ASP A 176 11.60 -12.63 -0.47
CA ASP A 176 12.36 -12.12 0.68
C ASP A 176 11.55 -12.21 1.99
N TYR A 177 10.23 -12.39 1.90
CA TYR A 177 9.34 -12.54 3.05
C TYR A 177 9.09 -14.02 3.36
N GLN A 178 9.01 -14.35 4.65
CA GLN A 178 8.76 -15.72 5.13
C GLN A 178 7.50 -16.35 4.52
N HIS A 179 6.47 -15.55 4.30
CA HIS A 179 5.15 -15.99 3.85
C HIS A 179 4.92 -15.67 2.37
N TYR A 180 5.83 -16.13 1.51
CA TYR A 180 5.75 -15.95 0.06
C TYR A 180 4.43 -16.46 -0.54
N ASN A 181 3.64 -15.55 -1.15
CA ASN A 181 2.36 -15.86 -1.81
C ASN A 181 1.32 -16.59 -0.93
N ARG A 182 1.42 -16.48 0.40
CA ARG A 182 0.58 -17.23 1.34
C ARG A 182 -0.93 -17.04 1.13
N VAL A 183 -1.36 -15.85 0.70
CA VAL A 183 -2.79 -15.54 0.54
C VAL A 183 -3.41 -16.33 -0.60
N VAL A 184 -2.76 -16.37 -1.77
CA VAL A 184 -3.28 -17.16 -2.90
C VAL A 184 -3.28 -18.65 -2.58
N ASP A 185 -2.28 -19.13 -1.83
CA ASP A 185 -2.21 -20.51 -1.37
C ASP A 185 -3.37 -20.86 -0.43
N ARG A 186 -3.66 -19.98 0.54
CA ARG A 186 -4.80 -20.14 1.45
C ARG A 186 -6.14 -20.12 0.70
N VAL A 187 -6.30 -19.19 -0.23
CA VAL A 187 -7.54 -19.08 -1.01
C VAL A 187 -7.75 -20.29 -1.90
N THR A 188 -6.73 -20.73 -2.65
CA THR A 188 -6.85 -21.89 -3.53
C THR A 188 -7.13 -23.17 -2.74
N ALA A 189 -6.41 -23.42 -1.64
CA ALA A 189 -6.71 -24.54 -0.75
C ALA A 189 -8.13 -24.46 -0.16
N GLY A 190 -8.60 -23.26 0.20
CA GLY A 190 -9.96 -23.02 0.66
C GLY A 190 -11.02 -23.32 -0.40
N LEU A 191 -10.81 -22.87 -1.64
CA LEU A 191 -11.70 -23.10 -2.78
C LEU A 191 -11.79 -24.59 -3.13
N GLU A 192 -10.65 -25.29 -3.20
CA GLU A 192 -10.59 -26.73 -3.48
C GLU A 192 -11.26 -27.55 -2.38
N ARG A 193 -11.02 -27.23 -1.11
CA ARG A 193 -11.73 -27.82 0.05
C ARG A 193 -13.25 -27.70 -0.08
N CYS A 194 -13.72 -26.59 -0.67
CA CYS A 194 -15.14 -26.33 -0.86
C CYS A 194 -15.69 -26.88 -2.18
N GLY A 195 -14.92 -27.68 -2.92
CA GLY A 195 -15.34 -28.38 -4.12
C GLY A 195 -15.17 -27.61 -5.43
N ALA A 196 -14.54 -26.44 -5.42
CA ALA A 196 -14.30 -25.67 -6.64
C ALA A 196 -13.28 -26.36 -7.56
N GLU A 197 -13.47 -26.24 -8.87
CA GLU A 197 -12.61 -26.84 -9.90
C GLU A 197 -11.55 -25.83 -10.37
N SER A 198 -10.27 -26.13 -10.16
CA SER A 198 -9.17 -25.34 -10.71
C SER A 198 -8.96 -25.62 -12.20
N LEU A 199 -8.87 -24.56 -13.01
CA LEU A 199 -8.69 -24.64 -14.46
C LEU A 199 -7.22 -24.78 -14.88
N THR A 200 -6.32 -24.19 -14.10
CA THR A 200 -4.88 -24.09 -14.39
C THR A 200 -4.08 -24.02 -13.08
N PRO A 201 -2.81 -24.45 -13.04
CA PRO A 201 -1.95 -24.24 -11.87
C PRO A 201 -1.92 -22.78 -11.41
N VAL A 202 -1.82 -22.58 -10.10
CA VAL A 202 -1.76 -21.25 -9.48
C VAL A 202 -0.49 -20.54 -9.93
N GLY A 203 -0.63 -19.37 -10.55
CA GLY A 203 0.51 -18.52 -10.88
C GLY A 203 0.98 -17.72 -9.67
N LYS A 204 2.29 -17.46 -9.57
CA LYS A 204 2.89 -16.72 -8.45
C LYS A 204 3.95 -15.76 -8.98
N ALA A 205 3.71 -14.47 -8.83
CA ALA A 205 4.71 -13.44 -9.07
C ALA A 205 5.67 -13.29 -7.89
N ASP A 206 6.93 -12.97 -8.20
CA ASP A 206 7.97 -12.69 -7.22
C ASP A 206 8.56 -11.28 -7.39
N ALA A 207 8.14 -10.37 -6.51
CA ALA A 207 8.60 -8.99 -6.52
C ALA A 207 10.07 -8.81 -6.10
N SER A 208 10.70 -9.77 -5.39
CA SER A 208 12.12 -9.65 -5.01
C SER A 208 13.04 -9.64 -6.24
N ARG A 209 12.61 -10.31 -7.30
CA ARG A 209 13.34 -10.45 -8.57
C ARG A 209 13.04 -9.32 -9.56
N GLY A 210 12.07 -8.46 -9.24
CA GLY A 210 11.58 -7.43 -10.16
C GLY A 210 10.85 -7.98 -11.40
N THR A 211 10.39 -9.24 -11.37
CA THR A 211 9.77 -9.94 -12.51
C THR A 211 8.25 -10.01 -12.46
N THR A 212 7.60 -9.38 -11.47
CA THR A 212 6.15 -9.44 -11.24
C THR A 212 5.30 -9.32 -12.50
N GLU A 213 5.67 -8.38 -13.38
CA GLU A 213 5.00 -8.14 -14.66
C GLU A 213 5.15 -9.31 -15.63
N GLU A 214 6.37 -9.84 -15.77
CA GLU A 214 6.65 -10.98 -16.65
C GLU A 214 6.05 -12.29 -16.13
N ASP A 215 6.06 -12.49 -14.80
CA ASP A 215 5.40 -13.63 -14.17
C ASP A 215 3.89 -13.63 -14.49
N PHE A 216 3.26 -12.45 -14.46
CA PHE A 216 1.86 -12.28 -14.85
C PHE A 216 1.64 -12.55 -16.34
N LEU A 217 2.47 -11.98 -17.22
CA LEU A 217 2.36 -12.21 -18.67
C LEU A 217 2.51 -13.70 -19.01
N SER A 218 3.46 -14.40 -18.40
CA SER A 218 3.66 -15.84 -18.60
C SER A 218 2.45 -16.66 -18.14
N TRP A 219 1.90 -16.33 -16.96
CA TRP A 219 0.71 -17.00 -16.45
C TRP A 219 -0.53 -16.71 -17.30
N LYS A 220 -0.69 -15.48 -17.77
CA LYS A 220 -1.78 -15.05 -18.66
C LYS A 220 -1.78 -15.83 -19.97
N GLU A 221 -0.63 -16.03 -20.61
CA GLU A 221 -0.56 -16.84 -21.83
C GLU A 221 -0.93 -18.30 -21.55
N SER A 222 -0.48 -18.86 -20.42
CA SER A 222 -0.87 -20.22 -20.00
C SER A 222 -2.39 -20.35 -19.78
N LEU A 223 -3.03 -19.32 -19.21
CA LEU A 223 -4.49 -19.26 -19.06
C LEU A 223 -5.20 -19.20 -20.43
N CYS A 224 -4.66 -18.43 -21.38
CA CYS A 224 -5.19 -18.33 -22.74
C CYS A 224 -5.09 -19.66 -23.49
N ASP A 225 -4.01 -20.42 -23.29
CA ASP A 225 -3.87 -21.77 -23.85
C ASP A 225 -4.94 -22.72 -23.30
N ILE A 226 -5.27 -22.65 -22.01
CA ILE A 226 -6.39 -23.42 -21.43
C ILE A 226 -7.73 -23.04 -22.07
N PHE A 227 -7.96 -21.75 -22.34
CA PHE A 227 -9.18 -21.29 -23.01
C PHE A 227 -9.30 -21.85 -24.43
N ARG A 228 -8.19 -21.90 -25.17
CA ARG A 228 -8.13 -22.45 -26.53
C ARG A 228 -8.26 -23.97 -26.56
N GLU A 229 -7.44 -24.67 -25.79
CA GLU A 229 -7.23 -26.11 -25.91
C GLU A 229 -8.22 -26.94 -25.09
N ARG A 230 -8.50 -26.51 -23.85
CA ARG A 230 -9.34 -27.27 -22.91
C ARG A 230 -10.81 -26.84 -22.96
N LEU A 231 -11.07 -25.54 -23.16
CA LEU A 231 -12.43 -24.99 -23.18
C LEU A 231 -12.98 -24.75 -24.59
N GLY A 232 -12.13 -24.82 -25.62
CA GLY A 232 -12.55 -24.74 -27.02
C GLY A 232 -13.02 -23.36 -27.46
N PHE A 233 -12.60 -22.29 -26.78
CA PHE A 233 -12.95 -20.92 -27.20
C PHE A 233 -12.17 -20.52 -28.45
N ALA A 234 -12.87 -19.93 -29.41
CA ALA A 234 -12.25 -19.43 -30.64
C ALA A 234 -11.43 -18.17 -30.35
N GLU A 235 -10.17 -18.18 -30.75
CA GLU A 235 -9.29 -17.01 -30.67
C GLU A 235 -9.46 -16.14 -31.92
N SER A 236 -9.68 -14.84 -31.74
CA SER A 236 -9.85 -13.89 -32.84
C SER A 236 -8.64 -13.85 -33.78
N SER A 237 -8.88 -13.98 -35.10
CA SER A 237 -7.84 -14.05 -36.16
C SER A 237 -6.95 -12.81 -36.32
N GLY A 238 -7.22 -11.73 -35.59
CA GLY A 238 -6.46 -10.48 -35.64
C GLY A 238 -5.14 -10.50 -34.84
N GLY A 239 -4.95 -11.49 -33.96
CA GLY A 239 -3.77 -11.60 -33.11
C GLY A 239 -3.51 -10.35 -32.26
N LEU A 240 -2.28 -10.23 -31.75
CA LEU A 240 -1.79 -9.08 -30.97
C LEU A 240 -1.61 -7.80 -31.82
N GLU A 241 -1.72 -7.88 -33.15
CA GLU A 241 -1.50 -6.77 -34.09
C GLU A 241 -2.78 -6.02 -34.51
N ALA A 242 -3.97 -6.51 -34.16
CA ALA A 242 -5.20 -5.76 -34.34
C ALA A 242 -5.15 -4.46 -33.50
N ARG A 243 -5.60 -3.33 -34.06
CA ARG A 243 -5.66 -2.06 -33.31
C ARG A 243 -6.48 -2.28 -32.03
N ARG A 244 -5.81 -2.15 -30.88
CA ARG A 244 -6.43 -2.20 -29.56
C ARG A 244 -7.55 -1.17 -29.49
N GLU A 245 -8.80 -1.63 -29.39
CA GLU A 245 -9.89 -0.75 -28.96
C GLU A 245 -9.57 -0.27 -27.55
N LEU A 246 -9.80 1.00 -27.23
CA LEU A 246 -9.41 1.56 -25.93
C LEU A 246 -10.58 1.47 -24.98
N ALA A 247 -10.35 1.11 -23.71
CA ALA A 247 -11.41 1.05 -22.71
C ALA A 247 -11.91 2.44 -22.29
N PHE A 248 -11.12 3.46 -22.55
CA PHE A 248 -11.39 4.85 -22.19
C PHE A 248 -11.52 5.74 -23.41
N LYS A 249 -12.33 6.78 -23.25
CA LYS A 249 -12.44 7.89 -24.17
C LYS A 249 -11.98 9.16 -23.46
N VAL A 250 -11.05 9.87 -24.10
CA VAL A 250 -10.57 11.18 -23.66
C VAL A 250 -10.99 12.20 -24.71
N LEU A 251 -11.79 13.19 -24.30
CA LEU A 251 -12.29 14.25 -25.16
C LEU A 251 -11.72 15.59 -24.71
N GLU A 252 -11.14 16.35 -25.63
CA GLU A 252 -10.83 17.77 -25.41
C GLU A 252 -12.14 18.57 -25.41
N ASP A 253 -12.39 19.36 -24.37
CA ASP A 253 -13.58 20.21 -24.27
C ASP A 253 -13.19 21.61 -23.79
N VAL A 254 -12.97 22.51 -24.73
CA VAL A 254 -12.58 23.90 -24.46
C VAL A 254 -13.74 24.77 -23.99
N SER A 255 -14.97 24.25 -23.94
CA SER A 255 -16.13 24.98 -23.42
C SER A 255 -16.24 24.91 -21.90
N LEU A 256 -15.51 24.00 -21.26
CA LEU A 256 -15.49 23.86 -19.80
C LEU A 256 -14.79 25.05 -19.13
N ASP A 257 -15.42 25.59 -18.11
CA ASP A 257 -14.82 26.62 -17.27
C ASP A 257 -13.65 26.04 -16.48
N LEU A 258 -12.54 26.78 -16.42
CA LEU A 258 -11.32 26.36 -15.71
C LEU A 258 -11.57 26.12 -14.22
N SER A 259 -12.59 26.75 -13.63
CA SER A 259 -13.01 26.56 -12.23
C SER A 259 -13.63 25.19 -11.95
N ASP A 260 -14.20 24.55 -12.97
CA ASP A 260 -14.90 23.27 -12.83
C ASP A 260 -13.94 22.07 -12.96
N LEU A 261 -12.69 22.35 -13.35
CA LEU A 261 -11.68 21.33 -13.57
C LEU A 261 -11.13 20.79 -12.25
N GLN A 262 -10.98 19.47 -12.20
CA GLN A 262 -10.20 18.78 -11.19
C GLN A 262 -8.72 19.12 -11.40
N ALA A 263 -8.23 20.09 -10.63
CA ALA A 263 -6.92 20.71 -10.81
C ALA A 263 -5.70 19.83 -10.43
N GLY A 264 -5.90 18.59 -10.01
CA GLY A 264 -4.83 17.71 -9.52
C GLY A 264 -4.95 17.30 -8.05
N HIS A 265 -6.02 17.70 -7.37
CA HIS A 265 -6.27 17.23 -6.00
C HIS A 265 -6.41 15.71 -5.99
N PRO A 266 -5.71 14.99 -5.09
CA PRO A 266 -5.91 13.57 -4.92
C PRO A 266 -7.37 13.35 -4.52
N ALA A 267 -8.11 12.66 -5.37
CA ALA A 267 -9.42 12.19 -5.00
C ALA A 267 -9.28 10.72 -4.56
N HIS A 268 -9.87 10.38 -3.42
CA HIS A 268 -10.54 9.09 -3.41
C HIS A 268 -11.65 9.22 -4.45
N VAL A 269 -11.75 8.26 -5.35
CA VAL A 269 -12.94 8.10 -6.16
C VAL A 269 -14.01 7.69 -5.17
N LEU A 270 -14.58 8.71 -4.50
CA LEU A 270 -15.76 8.58 -3.70
C LEU A 270 -16.80 8.05 -4.67
N ASP A 271 -17.28 6.85 -4.39
CA ASP A 271 -18.61 6.48 -4.80
C ASP A 271 -19.53 7.67 -4.52
N SER A 272 -20.22 8.07 -5.58
CA SER A 272 -21.48 8.78 -5.48
C SER A 272 -22.36 8.05 -4.46
N GLY A 273 -22.32 8.53 -3.21
CA GLY A 273 -23.16 8.04 -2.12
C GLY A 273 -22.48 7.08 -1.15
N ARG A 274 -22.16 7.61 0.03
CA ARG A 274 -22.18 6.90 1.33
C ARG A 274 -21.28 5.66 1.47
N SER A 275 -20.00 5.88 1.81
CA SER A 275 -19.21 4.92 2.60
C SER A 275 -18.17 5.66 3.47
N GLY A 276 -18.18 5.37 4.76
CA GLY A 276 -17.52 6.12 5.84
C GLY A 276 -16.02 5.84 6.05
N SER A 277 -15.29 5.40 5.03
CA SER A 277 -13.84 5.19 5.11
C SER A 277 -13.12 5.83 3.92
N SER A 278 -13.35 7.11 3.67
CA SER A 278 -12.38 7.90 2.92
C SER A 278 -11.15 8.05 3.81
N PHE A 279 -9.97 7.63 3.35
CA PHE A 279 -8.76 8.18 3.97
C PHE A 279 -8.88 9.69 3.78
N GLN A 280 -8.92 10.43 4.88
CA GLN A 280 -9.10 11.87 4.83
C GLN A 280 -7.78 12.47 4.35
N ILE A 281 -7.63 12.56 3.03
CA ILE A 281 -6.46 13.21 2.42
C ILE A 281 -6.56 14.69 2.78
N LYS A 282 -5.54 15.19 3.45
CA LYS A 282 -5.46 16.57 3.89
C LYS A 282 -4.11 17.16 3.52
N PRO A 283 -4.06 18.45 3.15
CA PRO A 283 -2.80 19.17 3.05
C PRO A 283 -2.24 19.39 4.46
N LEU A 284 -1.10 18.78 4.75
CA LEU A 284 -0.40 18.88 6.03
C LEU A 284 0.86 19.72 5.89
N LYS A 285 1.07 20.67 6.79
CA LYS A 285 2.21 21.58 6.74
C LYS A 285 3.45 20.90 7.31
N ILE A 286 4.57 20.97 6.61
CA ILE A 286 5.86 20.59 7.16
C ILE A 286 6.26 21.63 8.20
N LYS A 287 6.27 21.23 9.47
CA LYS A 287 6.66 22.08 10.60
C LYS A 287 8.18 22.19 10.70
N ARG A 288 8.87 21.08 10.47
CA ARG A 288 10.33 20.99 10.56
C ARG A 288 10.84 19.93 9.61
N SER A 289 11.96 20.20 8.95
CA SER A 289 12.72 19.19 8.22
C SER A 289 14.20 19.32 8.53
N ARG A 290 14.92 18.20 8.57
CA ARG A 290 16.39 18.20 8.66
C ARG A 290 17.00 16.94 8.06
N GLU A 291 18.22 17.09 7.57
CA GLU A 291 19.08 15.99 7.16
C GLU A 291 19.58 15.20 8.38
N LEU A 292 19.58 13.87 8.28
CA LEU A 292 20.04 12.93 9.32
C LEU A 292 21.37 12.28 8.95
N PHE A 293 21.75 12.26 7.68
CA PHE A 293 23.06 11.78 7.25
C PHE A 293 24.07 12.91 7.21
N THR A 294 25.32 12.61 7.53
CA THR A 294 26.43 13.56 7.31
C THR A 294 27.07 13.37 5.94
N SER A 295 26.83 12.21 5.30
CA SER A 295 27.31 11.87 3.96
C SER A 295 26.88 12.88 2.90
N SER A 296 27.74 13.14 1.92
CA SER A 296 27.43 13.98 0.75
C SER A 296 26.77 13.21 -0.40
N SER A 297 26.79 11.88 -0.35
CA SER A 297 26.33 11.01 -1.45
C SER A 297 24.89 10.52 -1.30
N ARG A 298 24.34 10.60 -0.08
CA ARG A 298 23.02 10.06 0.27
C ARG A 298 22.36 11.02 1.24
N ASN A 299 21.03 11.06 1.19
CA ASN A 299 20.21 11.89 2.07
C ASN A 299 19.24 11.01 2.86
N CYS A 300 19.03 11.35 4.12
CA CYS A 300 17.96 10.80 4.94
C CYS A 300 17.30 11.91 5.73
N LEU A 301 16.02 12.18 5.48
CA LEU A 301 15.31 13.30 6.05
C LEU A 301 14.52 12.87 7.28
N HIS A 302 14.52 13.72 8.30
CA HIS A 302 13.49 13.74 9.32
C HIS A 302 12.52 14.87 8.99
N ILE A 303 11.23 14.55 8.89
CA ILE A 303 10.18 15.52 8.56
C ILE A 303 9.09 15.43 9.63
N GLU A 304 8.72 16.57 10.21
CA GLU A 304 7.60 16.73 11.14
C GLU A 304 6.44 17.44 10.43
N PHE A 305 5.23 16.91 10.57
CA PHE A 305 4.02 17.50 9.98
C PHE A 305 3.13 18.10 11.07
N ASP A 306 2.41 19.17 10.75
CA ASP A 306 1.41 19.78 11.63
C ASP A 306 0.02 19.27 11.27
N LEU A 307 -0.66 18.62 12.23
CA LEU A 307 -2.05 18.19 12.09
C LEU A 307 -3.04 19.24 12.57
N THR A 308 -2.63 20.38 13.14
CA THR A 308 -3.53 21.33 13.81
C THR A 308 -4.65 21.84 12.89
N SER A 309 -4.39 21.99 11.60
CA SER A 309 -5.38 22.37 10.58
C SER A 309 -6.37 21.25 10.19
N ALA A 310 -6.12 20.00 10.61
CA ALA A 310 -6.92 18.82 10.31
C ALA A 310 -7.26 18.06 11.62
N PRO A 311 -8.11 18.62 12.52
CA PRO A 311 -8.46 18.04 13.82
C PRO A 311 -8.94 16.58 13.75
N GLU A 312 -9.61 16.22 12.67
CA GLU A 312 -10.13 14.88 12.36
C GLU A 312 -9.02 13.82 12.17
N LEU A 313 -7.82 14.24 11.72
CA LEU A 313 -6.69 13.33 11.59
C LEU A 313 -6.07 13.05 12.95
N THR A 314 -6.08 11.79 13.35
CA THR A 314 -5.42 11.30 14.56
C THR A 314 -4.55 10.10 14.25
N TYR A 315 -3.43 9.97 14.95
CA TYR A 315 -2.53 8.84 14.81
C TYR A 315 -2.22 8.21 16.17
N LYS A 316 -1.84 6.94 16.15
CA LYS A 316 -1.28 6.20 17.27
C LYS A 316 0.16 5.86 16.94
N THR A 317 0.98 5.77 17.98
CA THR A 317 2.38 5.34 17.85
C THR A 317 2.45 4.01 17.11
N GLY A 318 3.32 3.93 16.10
CA GLY A 318 3.45 2.78 15.19
C GLY A 318 2.49 2.77 13.98
N ASP A 319 1.63 3.78 13.82
CA ASP A 319 0.89 4.00 12.56
C ASP A 319 1.83 4.46 11.43
N HIS A 320 1.27 4.54 10.21
CA HIS A 320 1.96 5.05 9.03
C HIS A 320 1.36 6.39 8.58
N LEU A 321 2.20 7.23 7.99
CA LEU A 321 1.78 8.41 7.26
C LEU A 321 1.98 8.14 5.76
N ALA A 322 0.90 8.32 5.00
CA ALA A 322 0.88 8.16 3.56
C ALA A 322 1.05 9.52 2.90
N ILE A 323 2.03 9.67 2.02
CA ILE A 323 2.35 10.91 1.31
C ILE A 323 2.01 10.76 -0.17
N TRP A 324 1.20 11.68 -0.70
CA TRP A 324 0.89 11.75 -2.13
C TRP A 324 1.94 12.57 -2.87
N PRO A 325 2.68 11.97 -3.83
CA PRO A 325 3.71 12.68 -4.56
C PRO A 325 3.17 13.51 -5.73
N ILE A 326 4.05 14.35 -6.27
CA ILE A 326 3.85 15.09 -7.53
C ILE A 326 4.97 14.66 -8.49
N ASN A 327 4.65 14.47 -9.77
CA ASN A 327 5.68 14.14 -10.75
C ASN A 327 6.68 15.28 -10.98
N PRO A 328 7.95 14.96 -11.29
CA PRO A 328 8.95 15.98 -11.60
C PRO A 328 8.56 16.77 -12.85
N ASN A 329 8.80 18.08 -12.84
CA ASN A 329 8.50 18.98 -13.95
C ASN A 329 9.16 18.50 -15.25
N GLN A 330 10.42 18.07 -15.16
CA GLN A 330 11.20 17.61 -16.30
C GLN A 330 10.59 16.38 -16.99
N GLU A 331 10.08 15.41 -16.23
CA GLU A 331 9.47 14.21 -16.81
C GLU A 331 8.11 14.52 -17.44
N VAL A 332 7.32 15.40 -16.81
CA VAL A 332 6.04 15.86 -17.36
C VAL A 332 6.26 16.67 -18.64
N ASP A 333 7.17 17.64 -18.62
CA ASP A 333 7.45 18.50 -19.76
C ASP A 333 8.08 17.71 -20.91
N HIS A 334 8.94 16.72 -20.61
CA HIS A 334 9.48 15.79 -21.60
C HIS A 334 8.35 14.99 -22.26
N LEU A 335 7.46 14.36 -21.46
CA LEU A 335 6.35 13.59 -21.99
C LEU A 335 5.41 14.46 -22.86
N LEU A 336 5.07 15.66 -22.41
CA LEU A 336 4.26 16.61 -23.19
C LEU A 336 4.93 16.98 -24.51
N THR A 337 6.24 17.22 -24.50
CA THR A 337 7.01 17.59 -25.69
C THR A 337 7.02 16.47 -26.73
N ILE A 338 7.33 15.24 -26.33
CA ILE A 338 7.38 14.12 -27.28
C ILE A 338 5.99 13.76 -27.84
N LEU A 339 4.92 14.01 -27.09
CA LEU A 339 3.53 13.87 -27.55
C LEU A 339 3.07 15.05 -28.44
N GLY A 340 3.81 16.16 -28.48
CA GLY A 340 3.39 17.38 -29.18
C GLY A 340 2.25 18.12 -28.48
N LEU A 341 2.15 18.00 -27.15
CA LEU A 341 1.06 18.55 -26.32
C LEU A 341 1.49 19.73 -25.43
N SER A 342 2.72 20.24 -25.55
CA SER A 342 3.23 21.33 -24.69
C SER A 342 2.34 22.57 -24.69
N GLU A 343 1.89 23.03 -25.87
CA GLU A 343 0.99 24.18 -26.01
C GLU A 343 -0.46 23.88 -25.59
N LYS A 344 -0.82 22.59 -25.48
CA LYS A 344 -2.14 22.11 -25.07
C LYS A 344 -2.20 21.73 -23.58
N ARG A 345 -1.16 22.00 -22.80
CA ARG A 345 -1.08 21.54 -21.40
C ARG A 345 -2.29 21.96 -20.54
N ALA A 346 -2.84 23.14 -20.79
CA ALA A 346 -3.98 23.69 -20.06
C ALA A 346 -5.34 23.27 -20.65
N THR A 347 -5.36 22.53 -21.76
CA THR A 347 -6.60 22.11 -22.43
C THR A 347 -7.42 21.23 -21.49
N PRO A 348 -8.70 21.56 -21.24
CA PRO A 348 -9.59 20.71 -20.48
C PRO A 348 -9.93 19.42 -21.22
N ILE A 349 -9.99 18.33 -20.48
CA ILE A 349 -10.30 16.99 -20.97
C ILE A 349 -11.35 16.29 -20.10
N LEU A 350 -12.23 15.54 -20.76
CA LEU A 350 -13.20 14.64 -20.15
C LEU A 350 -12.74 13.19 -20.35
N ILE A 351 -12.65 12.44 -19.26
CA ILE A 351 -12.27 11.03 -19.24
C ILE A 351 -13.51 10.21 -18.88
N SER A 352 -13.90 9.30 -19.77
CA SER A 352 -15.03 8.40 -19.58
C SER A 352 -14.65 6.97 -19.98
N ALA A 353 -15.26 5.98 -19.34
CA ALA A 353 -15.14 4.59 -19.76
C ALA A 353 -16.13 4.33 -20.91
N LEU A 354 -15.75 3.46 -21.84
CA LEU A 354 -16.65 2.99 -22.90
C LEU A 354 -17.62 1.91 -22.40
N ASP A 355 -17.18 1.06 -21.47
CA ASP A 355 -18.04 0.09 -20.77
C ASP A 355 -18.48 0.68 -19.42
N PRO A 356 -19.79 0.82 -19.14
CA PRO A 356 -20.31 1.27 -17.85
C PRO A 356 -19.83 0.45 -16.64
N ALA A 357 -19.42 -0.81 -16.83
CA ALA A 357 -18.87 -1.65 -15.77
C ALA A 357 -17.46 -1.21 -15.34
N ILE A 358 -16.77 -0.40 -16.14
CA ILE A 358 -15.42 0.10 -15.82
C ILE A 358 -15.54 1.42 -15.06
N LYS A 359 -15.15 1.39 -13.79
CA LYS A 359 -15.10 2.59 -12.95
C LYS A 359 -13.94 3.49 -13.37
N VAL A 360 -14.24 4.70 -13.84
CA VAL A 360 -13.22 5.73 -14.09
C VAL A 360 -12.72 6.24 -12.75
N LYS A 361 -11.44 5.98 -12.46
CA LYS A 361 -10.81 6.34 -11.19
C LYS A 361 -9.88 7.56 -11.27
N ILE A 362 -9.81 8.20 -12.43
CA ILE A 362 -9.11 9.46 -12.62
C ILE A 362 -10.14 10.58 -12.50
N PRO A 363 -9.89 11.61 -11.66
CA PRO A 363 -10.78 12.76 -11.57
C PRO A 363 -10.99 13.42 -12.93
N SER A 364 -12.24 13.71 -13.27
CA SER A 364 -12.66 14.30 -14.55
C SER A 364 -13.87 15.21 -14.33
N PRO A 365 -14.01 16.34 -15.04
CA PRO A 365 -13.07 16.90 -16.03
C PRO A 365 -11.74 17.33 -15.39
N THR A 366 -10.64 17.30 -16.14
CA THR A 366 -9.31 17.74 -15.68
C THR A 366 -8.53 18.39 -16.83
N SER A 367 -7.29 18.82 -16.63
CA SER A 367 -6.41 19.30 -17.70
C SER A 367 -5.35 18.26 -18.07
N ILE A 368 -4.77 18.37 -19.27
CA ILE A 368 -3.66 17.49 -19.70
C ILE A 368 -2.47 17.59 -18.73
N ASP A 369 -2.14 18.79 -18.25
CA ASP A 369 -1.08 18.99 -17.26
C ASP A 369 -1.41 18.29 -15.94
N ALA A 370 -2.63 18.45 -15.41
CA ALA A 370 -3.02 17.84 -14.15
C ALA A 370 -3.04 16.30 -14.23
N LEU A 371 -3.48 15.75 -15.37
CA LEU A 371 -3.44 14.31 -15.66
C LEU A 371 -2.03 13.73 -15.47
N PHE A 372 -1.03 14.31 -16.13
CA PHE A 372 0.35 13.81 -16.09
C PHE A 372 1.12 14.24 -14.83
N ARG A 373 0.79 15.38 -14.23
CA ARG A 373 1.50 15.90 -13.07
C ARG A 373 1.08 15.22 -11.77
N TYR A 374 -0.20 14.87 -11.64
CA TYR A 374 -0.79 14.42 -10.38
C TYR A 374 -1.44 13.04 -10.44
N TYR A 375 -2.04 12.65 -11.56
CA TYR A 375 -2.90 11.45 -11.61
C TYR A 375 -2.23 10.18 -12.16
N LEU A 376 -1.26 10.30 -13.06
CA LEU A 376 -0.54 9.16 -13.67
C LEU A 376 0.94 9.15 -13.28
N GLU A 377 1.54 7.99 -13.06
CA GLU A 377 2.97 7.84 -12.76
C GLU A 377 3.84 7.89 -14.02
N VAL A 378 4.15 9.10 -14.50
CA VAL A 378 4.97 9.30 -15.71
C VAL A 378 6.41 8.80 -15.56
N GLY A 379 6.89 8.71 -14.32
CA GLY A 379 8.23 8.21 -13.98
C GLY A 379 8.31 6.68 -13.80
N ALA A 380 7.21 5.94 -13.98
CA ALA A 380 7.23 4.49 -13.85
C ALA A 380 7.95 3.84 -15.05
N PRO A 381 8.70 2.75 -14.84
CA PRO A 381 9.25 1.96 -15.94
C PRO A 381 8.12 1.36 -16.79
N VAL A 382 8.31 1.32 -18.10
CA VAL A 382 7.34 0.72 -19.04
C VAL A 382 7.26 -0.80 -18.85
N SER A 383 6.08 -1.38 -19.07
CA SER A 383 5.92 -2.84 -19.20
C SER A 383 6.19 -3.29 -20.63
N ARG A 384 6.54 -4.57 -20.81
CA ARG A 384 6.77 -5.16 -22.14
C ARG A 384 5.53 -5.08 -23.03
N ASP A 385 4.36 -5.30 -22.44
CA ASP A 385 3.06 -5.14 -23.10
C ASP A 385 2.83 -3.70 -23.56
N THR A 386 3.13 -2.71 -22.71
CA THR A 386 3.04 -1.29 -23.07
C THR A 386 3.93 -0.96 -24.27
N VAL A 387 5.17 -1.45 -24.28
CA VAL A 387 6.11 -1.24 -25.39
C VAL A 387 5.58 -1.88 -26.68
N HIS A 388 5.03 -3.09 -26.59
CA HIS A 388 4.42 -3.75 -27.73
C HIS A 388 3.23 -2.95 -28.29
N GLY A 389 2.30 -2.53 -27.43
CA GLY A 389 1.12 -1.77 -27.85
C GLY A 389 1.45 -0.39 -28.43
N LEU A 390 2.51 0.27 -27.96
CA LEU A 390 3.01 1.54 -28.52
C LEU A 390 3.46 1.40 -29.98
N ALA A 391 3.88 0.22 -30.43
CA ALA A 391 4.33 -0.02 -31.79
C ALA A 391 3.23 0.26 -32.84
N SER A 392 1.96 0.14 -32.46
CA SER A 392 0.80 0.43 -33.32
C SER A 392 0.57 1.92 -33.57
N PHE A 393 1.16 2.79 -32.73
CA PHE A 393 1.07 4.25 -32.82
C PHE A 393 2.39 4.90 -33.26
N ALA A 394 3.37 4.09 -33.67
CA ALA A 394 4.67 4.58 -34.08
C ALA A 394 4.57 5.52 -35.29
N PRO A 395 5.24 6.69 -35.27
CA PRO A 395 5.16 7.68 -36.34
C PRO A 395 5.84 7.22 -37.63
N SER A 396 6.76 6.24 -37.56
CA SER A 396 7.47 5.69 -38.71
C SER A 396 7.70 4.17 -38.59
N PRO A 397 7.91 3.46 -39.73
CA PRO A 397 8.22 2.04 -39.73
C PRO A 397 9.50 1.68 -38.94
N ALA A 398 10.47 2.59 -38.88
CA ALA A 398 11.70 2.40 -38.11
C ALA A 398 11.45 2.43 -36.61
N ALA A 399 10.67 3.42 -36.12
CA ALA A 399 10.25 3.47 -34.72
C ALA A 399 9.42 2.23 -34.33
N LYS A 400 8.50 1.78 -35.21
CA LYS A 400 7.73 0.54 -35.01
C LYS A 400 8.65 -0.66 -34.88
N LYS A 401 9.62 -0.82 -35.78
CA LYS A 401 10.60 -1.91 -35.77
C LYS A 401 11.44 -1.90 -34.50
N PHE A 402 11.88 -0.73 -34.03
CA PHE A 402 12.62 -0.59 -32.78
C PHE A 402 11.81 -1.11 -31.59
N LEU A 403 10.57 -0.63 -31.40
CA LEU A 403 9.70 -1.07 -30.30
C LEU A 403 9.41 -2.57 -30.34
N LEU A 404 9.16 -3.13 -31.53
CA LEU A 404 8.95 -4.57 -31.68
C LEU A 404 10.22 -5.38 -31.40
N SER A 405 11.41 -4.86 -31.76
CA SER A 405 12.66 -5.57 -31.52
C SER A 405 12.97 -5.78 -30.04
N ILE A 406 12.53 -4.86 -29.17
CA ILE A 406 12.75 -4.93 -27.72
C ILE A 406 11.59 -5.56 -26.95
N SER A 407 10.37 -5.64 -27.51
CA SER A 407 9.18 -6.15 -26.78
C SER A 407 8.84 -7.61 -27.06
N ARG A 408 9.39 -8.19 -28.14
CA ARG A 408 9.09 -9.58 -28.55
C ARG A 408 9.69 -10.63 -27.62
N ASP A 409 10.87 -10.36 -27.09
CA ASP A 409 11.62 -11.31 -26.26
C ASP A 409 11.77 -10.78 -24.83
N ARG A 410 11.51 -11.66 -23.86
CA ARG A 410 11.52 -11.31 -22.43
C ARG A 410 12.91 -10.90 -21.97
N ASP A 411 13.94 -11.66 -22.34
CA ASP A 411 15.29 -11.47 -21.82
C ASP A 411 15.93 -10.23 -22.44
N THR A 412 15.66 -9.97 -23.72
CA THR A 412 16.00 -8.72 -24.42
C THR A 412 15.35 -7.51 -23.75
N PHE A 413 14.07 -7.60 -23.39
CA PHE A 413 13.37 -6.53 -22.70
C PHE A 413 13.94 -6.26 -21.30
N ALA A 414 14.25 -7.32 -20.55
CA ALA A 414 14.84 -7.21 -19.23
C ALA A 414 16.24 -6.54 -19.28
N ASP A 415 17.09 -6.93 -20.23
CA ASP A 415 18.39 -6.30 -20.46
C ASP A 415 18.23 -4.82 -20.83
N PHE A 416 17.29 -4.49 -21.72
CA PHE A 416 16.98 -3.12 -22.11
C PHE A 416 16.57 -2.25 -20.91
N LEU A 417 15.62 -2.71 -20.09
CA LEU A 417 15.16 -1.96 -18.91
C LEU A 417 16.27 -1.81 -17.86
N SER A 418 17.08 -2.84 -17.63
CA SER A 418 18.16 -2.80 -16.65
C SER A 418 19.20 -1.71 -16.94
N ARG A 419 19.38 -1.39 -18.23
CA ARG A 419 20.34 -0.39 -18.70
C ARG A 419 19.76 1.01 -18.84
N THR A 420 18.45 1.13 -19.05
CA THR A 420 17.83 2.40 -19.49
C THR A 420 16.84 2.99 -18.50
N HIS A 421 16.17 2.14 -17.69
CA HIS A 421 14.99 2.52 -16.91
C HIS A 421 14.01 3.37 -17.73
N ALA A 422 13.65 2.86 -18.91
CA ALA A 422 12.82 3.61 -19.84
C ALA A 422 11.44 3.92 -19.24
N THR A 423 11.14 5.21 -19.07
CA THR A 423 9.78 5.72 -18.87
C THR A 423 9.09 5.85 -20.22
N VAL A 424 7.77 6.07 -20.26
CA VAL A 424 7.06 6.25 -21.55
C VAL A 424 7.69 7.39 -22.36
N GLY A 425 7.87 8.58 -21.76
CA GLY A 425 8.43 9.73 -22.48
C GLY A 425 9.82 9.44 -23.07
N ARG A 426 10.71 8.86 -22.27
CA ARG A 426 12.06 8.47 -22.69
C ARG A 426 12.04 7.39 -23.76
N LEU A 427 11.17 6.39 -23.66
CA LEU A 427 11.02 5.33 -24.66
C LEU A 427 10.58 5.89 -26.02
N LEU A 428 9.59 6.78 -26.03
CA LEU A 428 9.11 7.44 -27.25
C LEU A 428 10.22 8.26 -27.91
N GLU A 429 11.01 8.98 -27.09
CA GLU A 429 12.18 9.72 -27.57
C GLU A 429 13.25 8.79 -28.17
N MET A 430 13.57 7.68 -27.49
CA MET A 430 14.52 6.67 -27.98
C MET A 430 14.06 6.05 -29.30
N ALA A 431 12.78 5.76 -29.43
CA ALA A 431 12.19 5.21 -30.66
C ALA A 431 12.24 6.22 -31.82
N SER A 432 11.96 7.51 -31.57
CA SER A 432 12.12 8.57 -32.58
C SER A 432 13.59 8.74 -32.99
N LYS A 433 14.52 8.77 -32.03
CA LYS A 433 15.96 8.85 -32.30
C LYS A 433 16.47 7.66 -33.11
N ALA A 434 16.02 6.45 -32.80
CA ALA A 434 16.38 5.24 -33.55
C ALA A 434 15.89 5.28 -35.00
N ALA A 435 14.83 6.05 -35.29
CA ALA A 435 14.35 6.31 -36.64
C ALA A 435 15.13 7.42 -37.37
N GLY A 436 16.06 8.11 -36.70
CA GLY A 436 16.77 9.27 -37.26
C GLY A 436 15.88 10.51 -37.40
N GLU A 437 14.75 10.55 -36.69
CA GLU A 437 13.69 11.55 -36.85
C GLU A 437 13.50 12.33 -35.53
N SER A 438 13.12 13.61 -35.64
CA SER A 438 12.64 14.42 -34.51
C SER A 438 11.10 14.42 -34.42
N SER A 439 10.46 13.33 -34.86
CA SER A 439 9.01 13.21 -34.96
C SER A 439 8.36 13.15 -33.58
N THR A 440 7.32 13.95 -33.40
CA THR A 440 6.40 13.89 -32.25
C THR A 440 5.39 12.75 -32.44
N TRP A 441 4.89 12.22 -31.34
CA TRP A 441 3.94 11.11 -31.27
C TRP A 441 2.48 11.59 -31.26
N GLN A 442 2.13 12.53 -32.15
CA GLN A 442 0.79 13.12 -32.21
C GLN A 442 -0.33 12.11 -32.51
N GLY A 443 0.00 10.98 -33.12
CA GLY A 443 -0.94 9.89 -33.38
C GLY A 443 -1.24 8.98 -32.18
N LEU A 444 -0.54 9.17 -31.04
CA LEU A 444 -0.75 8.39 -29.82
C LEU A 444 -1.90 9.00 -28.99
N PRO A 445 -3.06 8.34 -28.89
CA PRO A 445 -4.21 8.89 -28.17
C PRO A 445 -3.98 8.94 -26.65
N LEU A 446 -4.43 10.02 -26.00
CA LEU A 446 -4.39 10.16 -24.53
C LEU A 446 -5.11 9.03 -23.79
N SER A 447 -6.18 8.47 -24.37
CA SER A 447 -6.89 7.32 -23.81
C SER A 447 -6.01 6.08 -23.67
N TYR A 448 -5.03 5.87 -24.57
CA TYR A 448 -4.08 4.78 -24.43
C TYR A 448 -3.17 5.01 -23.21
N LEU A 449 -2.69 6.24 -23.02
CA LEU A 449 -1.84 6.59 -21.86
C LEU A 449 -2.60 6.47 -20.54
N VAL A 450 -3.87 6.87 -20.51
CA VAL A 450 -4.78 6.66 -19.36
C VAL A 450 -4.94 5.18 -19.01
N GLU A 451 -4.95 4.30 -20.02
CA GLU A 451 -5.11 2.85 -19.84
C GLU A 451 -3.80 2.17 -19.39
N VAL A 452 -2.65 2.59 -19.90
CA VAL A 452 -1.37 1.90 -19.68
C VAL A 452 -0.51 2.46 -18.55
N LEU A 453 -0.62 3.75 -18.23
CA LEU A 453 0.17 4.34 -17.15
C LEU A 453 -0.47 4.01 -15.80
N PRO A 454 0.32 3.57 -14.80
CA PRO A 454 -0.17 3.39 -13.44
C PRO A 454 -0.71 4.72 -12.89
N ARG A 455 -1.76 4.64 -12.07
CA ARG A 455 -2.23 5.81 -11.30
C ARG A 455 -1.24 6.14 -10.20
N THR A 456 -1.05 7.42 -9.92
CA THR A 456 -0.24 7.90 -8.80
C THR A 456 -0.76 7.34 -7.48
N GLN A 457 0.09 6.59 -6.77
CA GLN A 457 -0.22 6.05 -5.44
C GLN A 457 0.49 6.83 -4.32
N PRO A 458 -0.07 6.88 -3.10
CA PRO A 458 0.66 7.40 -1.96
C PRO A 458 1.80 6.46 -1.57
N ARG A 459 2.87 7.01 -0.99
CA ARG A 459 3.97 6.23 -0.38
C ARG A 459 3.84 6.27 1.13
N TYR A 460 3.91 5.10 1.76
CA TYR A 460 3.75 4.94 3.20
C TYR A 460 5.10 5.05 3.91
N TYR A 461 5.11 5.79 5.02
CA TYR A 461 6.26 5.93 5.90
C TYR A 461 5.83 5.60 7.34
N SER A 462 6.61 4.77 8.04
CA SER A 462 6.39 4.53 9.47
C SER A 462 6.57 5.82 10.26
N ILE A 463 5.59 6.16 11.10
CA ILE A 463 5.66 7.36 11.92
C ILE A 463 6.75 7.18 12.98
N SER A 464 7.70 8.12 13.00
CA SER A 464 8.88 8.14 13.87
C SER A 464 8.71 8.92 15.18
N SER A 465 7.51 9.41 15.48
CA SER A 465 7.15 10.12 16.73
C SER A 465 6.10 9.37 17.54
N SER A 466 6.06 9.63 18.84
CA SER A 466 5.02 9.11 19.72
C SER A 466 3.78 10.02 19.70
N SER A 467 2.61 9.39 19.57
CA SER A 467 1.31 10.05 19.72
C SER A 467 1.07 10.59 21.13
N ILE A 468 1.79 10.10 22.15
CA ILE A 468 1.71 10.59 23.53
C ILE A 468 2.49 11.90 23.70
N THR A 469 3.67 12.01 23.09
CA THR A 469 4.52 13.22 23.20
C THR A 469 4.17 14.28 22.16
N SER A 470 3.70 13.84 20.99
CA SER A 470 3.53 14.69 19.80
C SER A 470 2.19 14.37 19.11
N PRO A 471 1.03 14.46 19.80
CA PRO A 471 -0.27 14.01 19.29
C PRO A 471 -0.71 14.72 18.00
N ARG A 472 -0.26 15.96 17.78
CA ARG A 472 -0.57 16.78 16.59
C ARG A 472 0.63 16.98 15.67
N ALA A 473 1.74 16.30 15.93
CA ALA A 473 2.97 16.45 15.16
C ALA A 473 3.63 15.10 14.82
N PRO A 474 3.01 14.27 13.95
CA PRO A 474 3.63 13.06 13.48
C PRO A 474 4.90 13.40 12.71
N SER A 475 5.94 12.59 12.90
CA SER A 475 7.18 12.69 12.13
C SER A 475 7.42 11.44 11.31
N ILE A 476 8.19 11.54 10.23
CA ILE A 476 8.64 10.41 9.43
C ILE A 476 10.16 10.47 9.22
N THR A 477 10.74 9.33 8.87
CA THR A 477 12.16 9.18 8.50
C THR A 477 12.25 8.68 7.06
N VAL A 478 12.85 9.48 6.17
CA VAL A 478 12.81 9.27 4.71
C VAL A 478 14.22 9.08 4.18
N LEU A 479 14.61 7.85 3.83
CA LEU A 479 15.81 7.63 3.03
C LEU A 479 15.52 8.06 1.59
N VAL A 480 16.34 8.96 1.03
CA VAL A 480 16.18 9.37 -0.36
C VAL A 480 16.65 8.25 -1.28
N ALA A 481 15.69 7.71 -2.04
CA ALA A 481 15.93 6.59 -2.93
C ALA A 481 16.55 7.08 -4.24
N ASN A 482 17.63 6.42 -4.63
CA ASN A 482 18.38 6.63 -5.86
C ASN A 482 18.83 5.25 -6.34
N THR A 483 18.29 4.80 -7.48
CA THR A 483 18.63 3.50 -8.07
C THR A 483 19.68 3.71 -9.14
N GLU A 484 20.89 3.23 -8.93
CA GLU A 484 21.96 3.31 -9.93
C GLU A 484 21.71 2.28 -11.05
N LEU A 485 21.76 2.73 -12.31
CA LEU A 485 21.71 1.84 -13.46
C LEU A 485 23.11 1.30 -13.76
N ALA A 486 23.22 -0.03 -13.86
CA ALA A 486 24.47 -0.70 -14.19
C ALA A 486 24.65 -0.75 -15.72
N GLY A 487 25.47 0.14 -16.28
CA GLY A 487 25.91 0.10 -17.67
C GLY A 487 27.43 0.21 -17.76
N SER A 488 28.08 -0.67 -18.52
CA SER A 488 29.56 -0.71 -18.60
C SER A 488 30.20 0.50 -19.29
N ASN A 489 29.44 1.27 -20.08
CA ASN A 489 29.96 2.31 -20.99
C ASN A 489 29.24 3.67 -20.92
N THR A 490 28.31 3.87 -19.97
CA THR A 490 27.61 5.16 -19.77
C THR A 490 27.90 5.71 -18.37
N PRO A 491 27.89 7.04 -18.17
CA PRO A 491 27.94 7.60 -16.81
C PRO A 491 26.83 6.95 -15.98
N ALA A 492 27.11 6.64 -14.72
CA ALA A 492 26.11 6.08 -13.82
C ALA A 492 24.92 7.06 -13.73
N VAL A 493 23.79 6.71 -14.36
CA VAL A 493 22.53 7.45 -14.26
C VAL A 493 21.82 6.95 -13.01
N SER A 494 21.47 7.89 -12.13
CA SER A 494 20.68 7.59 -10.95
C SER A 494 19.20 7.79 -11.26
N ILE A 495 18.37 6.84 -10.86
CA ILE A 495 16.92 6.95 -10.96
C ILE A 495 16.37 7.39 -9.59
N PRO A 496 15.97 8.66 -9.46
CA PRO A 496 15.44 9.18 -8.21
C PRO A 496 14.07 8.59 -7.90
N GLY A 497 13.84 8.21 -6.64
CA GLY A 497 12.52 7.81 -6.17
C GLY A 497 11.55 9.00 -6.15
N LEU A 498 10.36 8.82 -6.73
CA LEU A 498 9.37 9.87 -6.92
C LEU A 498 9.06 10.65 -5.62
N THR A 499 8.50 10.00 -4.61
CA THR A 499 8.09 10.68 -3.36
C THR A 499 9.27 11.18 -2.55
N THR A 500 10.37 10.43 -2.50
CA THR A 500 11.52 10.80 -1.66
C THR A 500 12.24 12.02 -2.22
N SER A 501 12.33 12.13 -3.55
CA SER A 501 12.95 13.28 -4.22
C SER A 501 12.04 14.50 -4.21
N TYR A 502 10.72 14.31 -4.29
CA TYR A 502 9.74 15.36 -4.02
C TYR A 502 9.88 15.93 -2.61
N LEU A 503 9.91 15.08 -1.58
CA LEU A 503 10.09 15.49 -0.18
C LEU A 503 11.45 16.15 0.07
N LEU A 504 12.53 15.69 -0.59
CA LEU A 504 13.83 16.35 -0.55
C LEU A 504 13.78 17.75 -1.15
N SER A 505 13.17 17.90 -2.33
CA SER A 505 13.01 19.21 -2.98
C SER A 505 12.21 20.18 -2.11
N LEU A 506 11.12 19.70 -1.50
CA LEU A 506 10.28 20.51 -0.62
C LEU A 506 11.00 20.88 0.69
N SER A 507 11.72 19.94 1.29
CA SER A 507 12.57 20.21 2.46
C SER A 507 13.60 21.30 2.15
N ASN A 508 14.27 21.20 0.99
CA ASN A 508 15.27 22.17 0.58
C ASN A 508 14.68 23.55 0.30
N SER A 509 13.45 23.64 -0.23
CA SER A 509 12.80 24.94 -0.45
C SER A 509 12.40 25.64 0.85
N LEU A 510 12.21 24.89 1.94
CA LEU A 510 11.85 25.43 3.25
C LEU A 510 13.09 25.85 4.09
N CYS A 511 14.26 25.30 3.79
CA CYS A 511 15.50 25.64 4.48
C CYS A 511 16.28 26.71 3.69
N SER A 512 16.30 27.96 4.19
CA SER A 512 17.00 29.12 3.57
C SER A 512 18.53 29.00 3.48
N THR A 513 19.12 27.83 3.71
CA THR A 513 20.56 27.60 3.66
C THR A 513 20.96 27.14 2.26
N GLY A 514 21.61 28.03 1.51
CA GLY A 514 21.95 27.91 0.10
C GLY A 514 23.01 26.86 -0.27
N MET A 515 22.78 25.58 0.03
CA MET A 515 23.49 24.50 -0.65
C MET A 515 22.52 23.41 -1.13
N PRO A 516 22.18 23.38 -2.43
CA PRO A 516 21.55 22.20 -3.01
C PRO A 516 22.57 21.06 -3.03
N ARG A 517 22.49 20.14 -2.07
CA ARG A 517 23.25 18.87 -2.09
C ARG A 517 22.56 17.82 -2.98
N ASN A 518 22.19 18.19 -4.21
CA ASN A 518 21.58 17.22 -5.13
C ASN A 518 22.37 17.16 -6.44
N ARG A 519 22.86 15.96 -6.79
CA ARG A 519 23.66 15.69 -8.00
C ARG A 519 22.85 15.85 -9.30
N GLU A 520 21.52 15.76 -9.22
CA GLU A 520 20.60 15.94 -10.35
C GLU A 520 19.40 16.81 -9.91
N LYS A 521 19.16 17.92 -10.64
CA LYS A 521 18.14 18.95 -10.30
C LYS A 521 16.77 18.58 -10.89
N LEU A 522 16.10 17.56 -10.34
CA LEU A 522 14.66 17.47 -10.55
C LEU A 522 13.96 18.63 -9.82
N THR A 523 13.01 19.28 -10.48
CA THR A 523 12.17 20.32 -9.89
C THR A 523 10.73 19.85 -9.87
N TYR A 524 9.95 20.38 -8.95
CA TYR A 524 8.56 19.97 -8.71
C TYR A 524 7.66 21.21 -8.61
N ALA A 525 6.38 21.05 -8.94
CA ALA A 525 5.36 22.07 -8.69
C ALA A 525 5.01 22.08 -7.19
N LEU A 526 5.88 22.65 -6.35
CA LEU A 526 5.78 22.57 -4.89
C LEU A 526 4.53 23.26 -4.32
N ALA A 527 3.98 24.27 -5.01
CA ALA A 527 2.71 24.89 -4.65
C ALA A 527 1.49 23.99 -4.96
N GLY A 528 1.68 22.89 -5.71
CA GLY A 528 0.64 21.90 -5.97
C GLY A 528 -0.52 22.43 -6.84
N PRO A 529 -1.64 21.68 -6.87
CA PRO A 529 -2.81 22.03 -7.67
C PRO A 529 -3.44 23.33 -7.16
N SER A 530 -3.66 24.29 -8.07
CA SER A 530 -4.23 25.62 -7.75
C SER A 530 -3.55 26.32 -6.56
N GLU A 531 -2.23 26.11 -6.41
CA GLU A 531 -1.40 26.70 -5.33
C GLU A 531 -1.81 26.28 -3.90
N THR A 532 -2.66 25.26 -3.76
CA THR A 532 -3.19 24.81 -2.46
C THR A 532 -2.14 24.19 -1.53
N LEU A 533 -0.95 23.89 -2.04
CA LEU A 533 0.18 23.34 -1.29
C LEU A 533 1.29 24.36 -1.00
N GLU A 534 1.05 25.65 -1.25
CA GLU A 534 2.01 26.71 -0.98
C GLU A 534 2.46 26.73 0.50
N GLY A 535 3.70 27.15 0.74
CA GLY A 535 4.21 27.34 2.10
C GLY A 535 4.56 26.03 2.83
N GLY A 536 4.86 24.96 2.09
CA GLY A 536 5.37 23.70 2.64
C GLY A 536 4.32 22.67 2.99
N LEU A 537 3.16 22.70 2.33
CA LEU A 537 2.08 21.74 2.53
C LEU A 537 2.29 20.50 1.64
N VAL A 538 1.82 19.35 2.11
CA VAL A 538 1.86 18.07 1.38
C VAL A 538 0.53 17.34 1.56
N GLN A 539 -0.02 16.78 0.49
CA GLN A 539 -1.20 15.93 0.60
C GLN A 539 -0.85 14.61 1.29
N ALA A 540 -1.53 14.32 2.40
CA ALA A 540 -1.22 13.16 3.22
C ALA A 540 -2.46 12.60 3.94
N HIS A 541 -2.37 11.35 4.37
CA HIS A 541 -3.35 10.72 5.26
C HIS A 541 -2.67 9.75 6.24
N VAL A 542 -3.35 9.43 7.34
CA VAL A 542 -2.87 8.45 8.33
C VAL A 542 -3.43 7.07 7.99
N ARG A 543 -2.58 6.04 8.01
CA ARG A 543 -2.99 4.63 7.92
C ARG A 543 -2.70 3.93 9.24
N ARG A 544 -3.75 3.32 9.83
CA ARG A 544 -3.62 2.52 11.06
C ARG A 544 -2.78 1.27 10.82
N SER A 545 -2.06 0.85 11.86
CA SER A 545 -1.18 -0.32 11.82
C SER A 545 -1.41 -1.26 12.99
N LYS A 546 -1.15 -2.55 12.80
CA LYS A 546 -1.06 -3.56 13.88
C LYS A 546 0.27 -3.48 14.65
N PHE A 547 1.27 -2.77 14.13
CA PHE A 547 2.58 -2.60 14.77
C PHE A 547 2.47 -1.63 15.95
N LYS A 548 2.32 -2.18 17.17
CA LYS A 548 2.04 -1.43 18.40
C LYS A 548 2.95 -1.84 19.55
N LEU A 549 3.08 -0.94 20.52
CA LEU A 549 3.63 -1.28 21.82
C LEU A 549 2.73 -2.31 22.52
N PRO A 550 3.30 -3.21 23.35
CA PRO A 550 2.52 -4.06 24.24
C PRO A 550 1.60 -3.25 25.14
N ALA A 551 0.46 -3.82 25.51
CA ALA A 551 -0.53 -3.17 26.37
C ALA A 551 0.06 -2.70 27.71
N LEU A 552 0.97 -3.48 28.29
CA LEU A 552 1.67 -3.14 29.52
C LEU A 552 3.04 -2.51 29.21
N SER A 553 3.27 -1.30 29.69
CA SER A 553 4.56 -0.60 29.53
C SER A 553 5.72 -1.30 30.24
N SER A 554 5.43 -2.13 31.26
CA SER A 554 6.39 -2.98 31.97
C SER A 554 6.91 -4.17 31.14
N CYS A 555 6.21 -4.55 30.07
CA CYS A 555 6.64 -5.63 29.19
C CYS A 555 8.00 -5.30 28.55
N PRO A 556 8.98 -6.20 28.53
CA PRO A 556 10.24 -5.96 27.83
C PRO A 556 10.04 -5.77 26.31
N LEU A 557 10.99 -5.10 25.64
CA LEU A 557 11.01 -5.00 24.17
C LEU A 557 12.34 -5.47 23.61
N ILE A 558 12.26 -6.21 22.51
CA ILE A 558 13.36 -6.44 21.59
C ILE A 558 13.00 -5.73 20.29
N MET A 559 13.89 -4.86 19.84
CA MET A 559 13.71 -4.02 18.67
C MET A 559 14.89 -4.26 17.74
N VAL A 560 14.63 -4.73 16.52
CA VAL A 560 15.65 -5.04 15.53
C VAL A 560 15.40 -4.19 14.30
N ALA A 561 16.36 -3.33 13.94
CA ALA A 561 16.19 -2.38 12.85
C ALA A 561 17.49 -2.15 12.08
N ALA A 562 17.38 -1.97 10.78
CA ALA A 562 18.45 -1.47 9.93
C ALA A 562 17.98 -0.20 9.20
N GLY A 563 18.85 0.82 9.12
CA GLY A 563 18.55 2.09 8.46
C GLY A 563 17.24 2.71 8.95
N THR A 564 16.37 3.10 8.03
CA THR A 564 15.07 3.75 8.33
C THR A 564 14.07 2.84 9.04
N GLY A 565 14.32 1.52 9.13
CA GLY A 565 13.55 0.62 10.00
C GLY A 565 13.56 1.02 11.48
N LEU A 566 14.47 1.92 11.89
CA LEU A 566 14.48 2.50 13.24
C LEU A 566 13.26 3.40 13.52
N ALA A 567 12.63 3.98 12.49
CA ALA A 567 11.58 4.98 12.63
C ALA A 567 10.52 4.64 13.69
N PRO A 568 9.78 3.52 13.62
CA PRO A 568 8.77 3.21 14.63
C PRO A 568 9.37 2.91 16.01
N PHE A 569 10.59 2.38 16.08
CA PHE A 569 11.27 2.14 17.36
C PHE A 569 11.75 3.42 18.05
N ARG A 570 12.14 4.45 17.28
CA ARG A 570 12.37 5.79 17.82
C ARG A 570 11.11 6.28 18.54
N ALA A 571 9.94 6.12 17.91
CA ALA A 571 8.67 6.49 18.52
C ALA A 571 8.39 5.70 19.82
N PHE A 572 8.66 4.39 19.82
CA PHE A 572 8.46 3.53 21.00
C PHE A 572 9.38 3.91 22.17
N ILE A 573 10.64 4.23 21.88
CA ILE A 573 11.63 4.66 22.87
C ILE A 573 11.21 6.00 23.49
N ILE A 574 10.81 6.97 22.66
CA ILE A 574 10.34 8.29 23.13
C ILE A 574 9.11 8.14 24.03
N GLU A 575 8.16 7.29 23.63
CA GLU A 575 6.96 7.03 24.42
C GLU A 575 7.29 6.44 25.79
N ARG A 576 8.16 5.43 25.82
CA ARG A 576 8.60 4.79 27.06
C ARG A 576 9.44 5.72 27.94
N ALA A 577 10.28 6.56 27.35
CA ALA A 577 11.00 7.60 28.09
C ALA A 577 10.02 8.58 28.75
N ARG A 578 8.96 8.99 28.04
CA ARG A 578 7.90 9.85 28.60
C ARG A 578 7.13 9.18 29.73
N LEU A 579 6.75 7.91 29.56
CA LEU A 579 6.07 7.15 30.62
C LEU A 579 6.96 7.03 31.87
N ARG A 580 8.26 6.77 31.68
CA ARG A 580 9.22 6.73 32.79
C ARG A 580 9.33 8.09 33.49
N SER A 581 9.40 9.19 32.75
CA SER A 581 9.54 10.54 33.33
C SER A 581 8.35 10.95 34.21
N ILE A 582 7.18 10.34 34.01
CA ILE A 582 5.98 10.57 34.83
C ILE A 582 5.77 9.46 35.89
N GLY A 583 6.81 8.67 36.18
CA GLY A 583 6.81 7.65 37.24
C GLY A 583 6.14 6.33 36.88
N LYS A 584 5.74 6.08 35.63
CA LYS A 584 5.17 4.79 35.23
C LYS A 584 6.27 3.71 35.11
N PRO A 585 5.95 2.45 35.44
CA PRO A 585 6.89 1.34 35.27
C PRO A 585 7.11 1.07 33.77
N VAL A 586 8.37 0.89 33.38
CA VAL A 586 8.78 0.62 31.99
C VAL A 586 9.69 -0.60 31.95
N GLY A 587 9.41 -1.52 31.03
CA GLY A 587 10.18 -2.73 30.83
C GLY A 587 11.57 -2.46 30.26
N LYS A 588 12.47 -3.43 30.35
CA LYS A 588 13.78 -3.37 29.69
C LYS A 588 13.57 -3.33 28.17
N MET A 589 14.47 -2.65 27.47
CA MET A 589 14.45 -2.49 26.02
C MET A 589 15.83 -2.82 25.47
N LEU A 590 15.86 -3.69 24.47
CA LEU A 590 17.04 -3.97 23.66
C LEU A 590 16.79 -3.46 22.25
N LEU A 591 17.59 -2.50 21.80
CA LEU A 591 17.66 -2.07 20.41
C LEU A 591 18.89 -2.66 19.74
N ILE A 592 18.71 -3.46 18.70
CA ILE A 592 19.76 -3.89 17.78
C ILE A 592 19.61 -3.06 16.51
N PHE A 593 20.56 -2.15 16.26
CA PHE A 593 20.49 -1.18 15.18
C PHE A 593 21.63 -1.34 14.18
N GLY A 594 21.30 -1.43 12.89
CA GLY A 594 22.26 -1.56 11.79
C GLY A 594 22.36 -0.32 10.90
N CYS A 595 23.57 0.15 10.61
CA CYS A 595 23.84 1.15 9.57
C CYS A 595 25.15 0.85 8.82
N ARG A 596 25.57 1.70 7.88
CA ARG A 596 26.84 1.50 7.16
C ARG A 596 28.01 1.89 8.04
N ARG A 597 27.99 3.12 8.56
CA ARG A 597 29.08 3.69 9.37
C ARG A 597 28.53 4.59 10.49
N PRO A 598 29.18 4.62 11.66
CA PRO A 598 28.72 5.39 12.82
C PRO A 598 28.79 6.91 12.64
N ASP A 599 29.65 7.37 11.73
CA ASP A 599 29.95 8.77 11.43
C ASP A 599 29.21 9.30 10.19
N GLU A 600 28.56 8.43 9.42
CA GLU A 600 27.87 8.80 8.17
C GLU A 600 26.34 8.70 8.24
N ASP A 601 25.82 7.54 8.66
CA ASP A 601 24.41 7.18 8.52
C ASP A 601 23.78 6.61 9.79
N TYR A 602 24.37 6.91 10.96
CA TYR A 602 23.79 6.62 12.27
C TYR A 602 22.70 7.65 12.61
N ILE A 603 21.51 7.43 12.07
CA ILE A 603 20.34 8.30 12.29
C ILE A 603 19.96 8.39 13.79
N TYR A 604 19.62 9.61 14.23
CA TYR A 604 19.16 9.91 15.59
C TYR A 604 20.13 9.51 16.72
N ARG A 605 21.43 9.38 16.45
CA ARG A 605 22.42 8.93 17.43
C ARG A 605 22.35 9.66 18.77
N GLU A 606 22.40 10.99 18.74
CA GLU A 606 22.37 11.82 19.95
C GLU A 606 21.08 11.63 20.75
N GLU A 607 19.93 11.52 20.07
CA GLU A 607 18.63 11.30 20.73
C GLU A 607 18.55 9.93 21.38
N LEU A 608 19.09 8.90 20.73
CA LEU A 608 19.14 7.55 21.28
C LEU A 608 20.06 7.49 22.51
N GLU A 609 21.20 8.17 22.48
CA GLU A 609 22.12 8.27 23.62
C GLU A 609 21.45 9.00 24.80
N GLN A 610 20.75 10.11 24.55
CA GLN A 610 19.97 10.83 25.56
C GLN A 610 18.81 9.98 26.12
N ALA A 611 18.10 9.27 25.25
CA ALA A 611 17.04 8.37 25.68
C ALA A 611 17.59 7.25 26.58
N ALA A 612 18.73 6.66 26.24
CA ALA A 612 19.37 5.62 27.05
C ALA A 612 19.74 6.12 28.45
N GLN A 613 20.21 7.36 28.56
CA GLN A 613 20.49 8.01 29.85
C GLN A 613 19.21 8.24 30.66
N SER A 614 18.17 8.84 30.06
CA SER A 614 16.89 9.12 30.75
C SER A 614 16.13 7.85 31.20
N LEU A 615 16.41 6.72 30.55
CA LEU A 615 15.82 5.42 30.88
C LEU A 615 16.63 4.64 31.93
N GLU A 616 17.67 5.23 32.53
CA GLU A 616 18.41 4.71 33.69
C GLU A 616 18.88 3.25 33.49
N GLY A 617 19.45 2.95 32.32
CA GLY A 617 19.94 1.62 31.98
C GLY A 617 18.87 0.61 31.56
N ARG A 618 17.60 1.03 31.42
CA ARG A 618 16.54 0.17 30.87
C ARG A 618 16.62 0.03 29.35
N LEU A 619 17.22 0.98 28.64
CA LEU A 619 17.49 0.87 27.20
C LEU A 619 18.95 0.49 26.97
N ARG A 620 19.15 -0.65 26.30
CA ARG A 620 20.45 -1.09 25.79
C ARG A 620 20.45 -1.01 24.28
N ILE A 621 21.45 -0.37 23.70
CA ILE A 621 21.62 -0.23 22.25
C ILE A 621 22.83 -1.06 21.82
N VAL A 622 22.66 -1.87 20.78
CA VAL A 622 23.69 -2.69 20.16
C VAL A 622 23.78 -2.33 18.69
N SER A 623 24.91 -1.80 18.25
CA SER A 623 25.09 -1.36 16.86
C SER A 623 25.80 -2.41 15.98
N ALA A 624 25.34 -2.53 14.74
CA ALA A 624 25.96 -3.30 13.66
C ALA A 624 26.37 -2.34 12.53
N PHE A 625 27.65 -2.37 12.15
CA PHE A 625 28.18 -1.51 11.10
C PHE A 625 28.64 -2.36 9.92
N SER A 626 28.06 -2.12 8.75
CA SER A 626 28.25 -2.97 7.56
C SER A 626 29.39 -2.50 6.65
N ARG A 627 29.95 -1.30 6.84
CA ARG A 627 30.97 -0.70 5.96
C ARG A 627 32.12 -0.01 6.72
N MET A 628 32.52 -0.58 7.85
CA MET A 628 33.68 -0.12 8.63
C MET A 628 34.99 -0.65 8.03
N ASP A 629 35.97 0.24 7.84
CA ASP A 629 37.27 -0.12 7.25
C ASP A 629 38.03 -1.12 8.14
N GLY A 630 38.66 -2.12 7.53
CA GLY A 630 39.45 -3.14 8.23
C GLY A 630 38.65 -4.10 9.11
N THR A 631 37.32 -4.11 9.02
CA THR A 631 36.44 -5.03 9.78
C THR A 631 35.51 -5.81 8.84
N PRO A 632 35.10 -7.04 9.21
CA PRO A 632 34.09 -7.76 8.45
C PRO A 632 32.76 -7.01 8.47
N LYS A 633 31.92 -7.19 7.44
CA LYS A 633 30.58 -6.60 7.42
C LYS A 633 29.76 -7.20 8.56
N ILE A 634 29.24 -6.35 9.43
CA ILE A 634 28.38 -6.77 10.55
C ILE A 634 26.96 -6.28 10.29
N TYR A 635 26.02 -7.20 10.34
CA TYR A 635 24.59 -6.95 10.24
C TYR A 635 23.88 -7.22 11.58
N VAL A 636 22.60 -6.89 11.65
CA VAL A 636 21.82 -7.00 12.89
C VAL A 636 21.71 -8.45 13.37
N GLN A 637 21.57 -9.42 12.45
CA GLN A 637 21.52 -10.84 12.75
C GLN A 637 22.83 -11.39 13.33
N ASP A 638 23.97 -10.78 12.99
CA ASP A 638 25.26 -11.16 13.57
C ASP A 638 25.35 -10.72 15.04
N ARG A 639 24.73 -9.59 15.37
CA ARG A 639 24.63 -9.08 16.74
C ARG A 639 23.58 -9.80 17.56
N GLU A 640 22.51 -10.27 16.93
CA GLU A 640 21.45 -11.05 17.57
C GLU A 640 22.01 -12.37 18.12
N LYS A 641 22.66 -13.17 17.25
CA LYS A 641 23.28 -14.45 17.62
C LYS A 641 24.28 -14.33 18.77
N VAL A 642 25.12 -13.29 18.74
CA VAL A 642 26.14 -13.05 19.78
C VAL A 642 25.55 -12.58 21.11
N ASN A 643 24.39 -11.90 21.11
CA ASN A 643 23.78 -11.41 22.34
C ASN A 643 22.78 -12.38 22.95
N LEU A 644 22.10 -13.21 22.16
CA LEU A 644 21.25 -14.30 22.67
C LEU A 644 22.07 -15.35 23.42
N GLN A 645 23.33 -15.59 23.00
CA GLN A 645 24.26 -16.46 23.73
C GLN A 645 24.79 -15.86 25.05
N ARG A 646 24.47 -14.61 25.39
CA ARG A 646 24.83 -14.02 26.70
C ARG A 646 23.75 -14.34 27.73
N PRO A 647 24.09 -14.85 28.92
CA PRO A 647 23.13 -15.37 29.91
C PRO A 647 22.04 -14.39 30.36
N LYS A 648 22.24 -13.07 30.21
CA LYS A 648 21.26 -12.02 30.55
C LYS A 648 20.14 -11.80 29.54
N VAL A 649 20.26 -12.30 28.31
CA VAL A 649 19.18 -12.23 27.29
C VAL A 649 18.32 -13.50 27.34
N ALA A 650 18.94 -14.66 27.61
CA ALA A 650 18.21 -15.90 27.92
C ALA A 650 17.23 -15.75 29.12
N GLU A 651 17.55 -14.91 30.11
CA GLU A 651 16.61 -14.56 31.20
C GLU A 651 15.38 -13.74 30.76
N LEU A 652 15.45 -13.03 29.63
CA LEU A 652 14.30 -12.32 29.06
C LEU A 652 13.37 -13.28 28.31
N GLU A 653 13.93 -14.29 27.64
CA GLU A 653 13.16 -15.36 26.97
C GLU A 653 12.52 -16.32 27.98
N ALA A 654 13.24 -16.69 29.05
CA ALA A 654 12.74 -17.55 30.11
C ALA A 654 11.56 -16.95 30.92
N LYS A 655 11.22 -15.69 30.69
CA LYS A 655 10.06 -15.01 31.30
C LYS A 655 8.92 -14.71 30.32
N THR A 656 9.08 -15.04 29.03
CA THR A 656 8.04 -14.92 28.01
C THR A 656 7.31 -16.24 27.73
N ASP A 657 7.80 -17.36 28.25
CA ASP A 657 7.03 -18.61 28.38
C ASP A 657 6.13 -18.54 29.61
N ILE A 658 4.97 -17.92 29.45
CA ILE A 658 3.80 -18.17 30.30
C ILE A 658 2.65 -18.42 29.32
N ASP A 659 2.07 -19.63 29.44
CA ASP A 659 0.97 -20.20 28.65
C ASP A 659 -0.13 -19.23 28.18
#